data_AF-A0A6G6KEE7-F1
#
_entry.id   AF-A0A6G6KEE7-F1
#
_cell.length_a   1.000
_cell.length_b   1.000
_cell.length_c   1.000
_cell.angle_alpha   90.00
_cell.angle_beta   90.00
_cell.angle_gamma   90.00
#
_symmetry.space_group_name_H-M   'P 1'
#
loop_
_entity.id
_entity.type
_entity.pdbx_description
1 polymer ?
#
loop_
_entity_poly.entity_id
_entity_poly.type
_entity_poly.pdbx_seq_one_letter_code
_entity_poly.pdbx_strand_id
1 'polypeptide(L)'
;MKSPHLLASTFLAAAATLFTPAISWADEAAFLTGIRQLTFEGKRAGEGYFSADGKKMIFQSEREADNPFYQIYLMDLETGDQRRVSPGFGKTTCAWMYPDGNRILFASTHLDPEAKAKQDAEFKERQSNRVRKYSWDYDEHFDLFSYSLSDNKLTQLTSSTGYDAEGAVSPDGRQIVFASNRAAYEGQLSASDAERLKIDKQYFMDIYVMNADGTNVRRLTDVPGYDGGPFFSADGSRICWRRFDEKGMTAEIHTMKVDGSDQRQITKVGAMSWAPFFHPSGDYLIFTNNVNGFANFELYVVDALGKHDPVRITETDGFDGLPVFSPDGKKLSWTSGRTTNNNSQIFIADWNDAAARKALGIEKSGAGAVAENGTPPKPGTVEKPPGAPDLSTTSADITPADMKQHITYLASDALQGRLTGTQGEKLATEYMASVFQQLGLVPFGDDNTYYSNFDFTAGVALGQGNKMELTGSPQKMNLVSDQDWRPLSFSQTGDIPASEIVFAGYGIETPDNWTDSNGKKLDPYSSYFHLDVKDKWVLVLRYLPENLSQDRRNELLRFTSLRHKALTARQKGARGIIIASGPNSKVVEQLVPLTFDASLASSGIAAVSVTDATADRILSAAETGKTLVQLQTDLDKGDSIQGIPLGKLKLSAHIAIAQEKKQGRNVLAVLCKGTEPDFHTAPIIIGAHIDHLGTNGGSSSRAKGDEVHKIHHGADDNASGSAGVLEIAQWLVDMKKQGKLDQKRDILFAAWSGEELGLLGSTHFCESLAKMIKGDPNAKLTGMLAAVLNMDMIGRFNKNLVLQGVGSSSWWPREIEQRNAPLGLPITTQSDAHLATDSTTFYTRGIPTLNAFTGAHEDYHMPSDTADKINFDKAAQVAKFMGLVTRSLSTTFDAPDYIAMEAPKNQGTRTGLRVYLGTIPDYAQGDIKGVKLSGVSPVGPAAKAGVKSGDIITKLGEKDIQNIYDYTYVMGELKIGKETTIIVQRDGKPVELKITPGSRD
;
A
#
# COMPACT_ATOMS: atom_id res chain seq x y z
N MET A 1 -57.53 65.10 24.69
CA MET A 1 -56.52 64.28 23.98
C MET A 1 -55.13 64.83 24.28
N LYS A 2 -54.37 64.19 25.18
CA LYS A 2 -52.91 64.27 25.44
C LYS A 2 -52.60 63.49 26.75
N SER A 3 -51.32 63.13 26.97
CA SER A 3 -50.73 62.37 28.10
C SER A 3 -50.93 63.07 29.49
N PRO A 4 -50.62 62.50 30.70
CA PRO A 4 -49.38 61.73 31.03
C PRO A 4 -49.40 60.63 32.14
N HIS A 5 -48.17 60.21 32.50
CA HIS A 5 -47.60 59.17 33.40
C HIS A 5 -48.07 59.01 34.88
N LEU A 6 -47.77 57.83 35.48
CA LEU A 6 -46.86 57.52 36.65
C LEU A 6 -46.88 55.97 36.89
N LEU A 7 -45.78 55.21 37.17
CA LEU A 7 -44.99 55.01 38.42
C LEU A 7 -45.84 54.60 39.65
N ALA A 8 -45.49 53.67 40.57
CA ALA A 8 -44.35 52.75 40.83
C ALA A 8 -44.74 51.82 42.05
N SER A 9 -44.07 50.75 42.55
CA SER A 9 -42.91 49.90 42.19
C SER A 9 -42.81 48.64 43.13
N THR A 10 -41.92 47.68 42.82
CA THR A 10 -41.24 46.68 43.72
C THR A 10 -42.03 45.70 44.63
N PHE A 11 -41.73 44.40 44.48
CA PHE A 11 -41.37 43.52 45.62
C PHE A 11 -40.36 42.43 45.18
N LEU A 12 -39.61 41.86 46.11
CA LEU A 12 -38.47 40.97 45.82
C LEU A 12 -38.89 39.55 45.40
N ALA A 13 -38.19 38.97 44.43
CA ALA A 13 -38.13 37.53 44.23
C ALA A 13 -36.92 36.96 45.00
N ALA A 14 -37.17 36.01 45.91
CA ALA A 14 -36.10 35.28 46.59
C ALA A 14 -35.60 34.13 45.68
N ALA A 15 -34.31 34.11 45.39
CA ALA A 15 -33.71 33.05 44.58
C ALA A 15 -33.53 31.77 45.40
N ALA A 16 -34.33 30.75 45.12
CA ALA A 16 -34.04 29.37 45.54
C ALA A 16 -33.08 28.75 44.51
N THR A 17 -31.79 28.68 44.85
CA THR A 17 -30.78 28.04 44.00
C THR A 17 -30.98 26.53 43.99
N LEU A 18 -31.57 26.01 42.91
CA LEU A 18 -31.43 24.61 42.55
C LEU A 18 -29.95 24.33 42.27
N PHE A 19 -29.31 23.57 43.15
CA PHE A 19 -27.97 23.03 42.90
C PHE A 19 -28.07 21.94 41.82
N THR A 20 -27.79 22.30 40.58
CA THR A 20 -27.27 21.34 39.60
C THR A 20 -25.87 20.91 40.06
N PRO A 21 -25.52 19.61 40.09
CA PRO A 21 -24.16 19.18 40.34
C PRO A 21 -23.22 19.77 39.28
N ALA A 22 -22.03 20.20 39.70
CA ALA A 22 -21.08 20.85 38.82
C ALA A 22 -20.25 19.79 38.06
N ILE A 23 -20.75 19.36 36.90
CA ILE A 23 -20.02 18.45 36.00
C ILE A 23 -18.67 19.09 35.66
N SER A 24 -17.58 18.43 36.05
CA SER A 24 -16.22 18.86 35.78
C SER A 24 -15.81 18.52 34.34
N TRP A 25 -15.40 19.52 33.58
CA TRP A 25 -14.91 19.35 32.21
C TRP A 25 -13.51 18.75 32.20
N ALA A 26 -13.29 17.76 31.34
CA ALA A 26 -11.99 17.17 31.05
C ALA A 26 -11.94 16.74 29.57
N ASP A 27 -10.79 16.93 28.94
CA ASP A 27 -10.52 16.60 27.54
C ASP A 27 -10.55 15.07 27.33
N GLU A 28 -11.22 14.57 26.28
CA GLU A 28 -11.22 13.14 25.91
C GLU A 28 -9.78 12.60 25.77
N ALA A 29 -8.86 13.43 25.27
CA ALA A 29 -7.44 13.11 25.13
C ALA A 29 -6.68 12.97 26.47
N ALA A 30 -7.26 13.41 27.60
CA ALA A 30 -6.70 13.18 28.93
C ALA A 30 -6.93 11.75 29.43
N PHE A 31 -7.99 11.09 28.96
CA PHE A 31 -8.37 9.73 29.35
C PHE A 31 -8.04 8.67 28.28
N LEU A 32 -8.19 9.03 27.00
CA LEU A 32 -8.08 8.13 25.86
C LEU A 32 -7.01 8.64 24.88
N THR A 33 -6.01 7.81 24.59
CA THR A 33 -4.98 8.11 23.58
C THR A 33 -4.84 6.96 22.58
N GLY A 34 -4.35 7.23 21.38
CA GLY A 34 -4.23 6.21 20.33
C GLY A 34 -5.57 5.64 19.83
N ILE A 35 -6.66 6.38 19.97
CA ILE A 35 -8.03 5.97 19.58
C ILE A 35 -8.04 5.49 18.14
N ARG A 36 -8.47 4.24 17.92
CA ARG A 36 -8.58 3.64 16.59
C ARG A 36 -9.74 2.66 16.49
N GLN A 37 -10.31 2.57 15.29
CA GLN A 37 -11.28 1.54 14.94
C GLN A 37 -10.59 0.16 14.91
N LEU A 38 -11.30 -0.87 15.39
CA LEU A 38 -10.83 -2.26 15.51
C LEU A 38 -11.59 -3.21 14.57
N THR A 39 -12.85 -2.91 14.26
CA THR A 39 -13.66 -3.68 13.29
C THR A 39 -14.16 -2.78 12.16
N PHE A 40 -14.03 -3.24 10.91
CA PHE A 40 -14.49 -2.53 9.71
C PHE A 40 -15.40 -3.44 8.86
N GLU A 41 -15.16 -4.76 8.87
CA GLU A 41 -15.97 -5.78 8.20
C GLU A 41 -17.40 -5.83 8.76
N GLY A 42 -18.37 -5.78 7.84
CA GLY A 42 -19.79 -5.87 8.13
C GLY A 42 -20.53 -4.53 8.15
N LYS A 43 -21.85 -4.61 8.30
CA LYS A 43 -22.74 -3.44 8.46
C LYS A 43 -22.53 -2.77 9.81
N ARG A 44 -22.25 -3.55 10.86
CA ARG A 44 -21.97 -3.06 12.21
C ARG A 44 -21.31 -4.12 13.09
N ALA A 45 -20.64 -3.67 14.15
CA ALA A 45 -20.28 -4.47 15.31
C ALA A 45 -20.94 -3.89 16.57
N GLY A 46 -21.23 -4.76 17.53
CA GLY A 46 -21.80 -4.42 18.83
C GLY A 46 -20.77 -4.63 19.95
N GLU A 47 -21.21 -5.31 21.01
CA GLU A 47 -20.39 -5.71 22.14
C GLU A 47 -19.12 -6.46 21.74
N GLY A 48 -18.01 -6.20 22.45
CA GLY A 48 -16.74 -6.89 22.30
C GLY A 48 -15.98 -6.96 23.63
N TYR A 49 -15.68 -8.18 24.08
CA TYR A 49 -15.09 -8.45 25.40
C TYR A 49 -13.71 -9.11 25.28
N PHE A 50 -12.78 -8.72 26.14
CA PHE A 50 -11.46 -9.34 26.17
C PHE A 50 -11.48 -10.73 26.82
N SER A 51 -10.63 -11.61 26.30
CA SER A 51 -10.17 -12.82 26.98
C SER A 51 -9.35 -12.49 28.23
N ALA A 52 -9.27 -13.41 29.19
CA ALA A 52 -8.58 -13.19 30.47
C ALA A 52 -7.06 -12.96 30.34
N ASP A 53 -6.43 -13.41 29.24
CA ASP A 53 -5.02 -13.14 28.91
C ASP A 53 -4.82 -11.80 28.15
N GLY A 54 -5.91 -11.11 27.79
CA GLY A 54 -5.91 -9.87 27.00
C GLY A 54 -5.53 -10.06 25.52
N LYS A 55 -5.23 -11.28 25.06
CA LYS A 55 -4.70 -11.55 23.71
C LYS A 55 -5.77 -11.72 22.64
N LYS A 56 -7.04 -11.83 23.02
CA LYS A 56 -8.18 -12.10 22.12
C LYS A 56 -9.40 -11.28 22.52
N MET A 57 -10.28 -11.00 21.56
CA MET A 57 -11.58 -10.38 21.78
C MET A 57 -12.70 -11.24 21.21
N ILE A 58 -13.73 -11.51 22.01
CA ILE A 58 -14.98 -12.14 21.57
C ILE A 58 -16.02 -11.04 21.34
N PHE A 59 -16.61 -10.97 20.14
CA PHE A 59 -17.47 -9.84 19.76
C PHE A 59 -18.61 -10.22 18.82
N GLN A 60 -19.63 -9.37 18.70
CA GLN A 60 -20.80 -9.58 17.83
C GLN A 60 -20.78 -8.64 16.61
N SER A 61 -21.06 -9.18 15.40
CA SER A 61 -21.10 -8.38 14.16
C SER A 61 -22.16 -8.88 13.15
N GLU A 62 -22.79 -7.94 12.44
CA GLU A 62 -23.65 -8.20 11.27
C GLU A 62 -22.78 -8.14 10.00
N ARG A 63 -22.16 -9.26 9.60
CA ARG A 63 -21.19 -9.29 8.48
C ARG A 63 -21.37 -10.39 7.44
N GLU A 64 -22.18 -11.41 7.70
CA GLU A 64 -22.51 -12.42 6.68
C GLU A 64 -23.40 -11.82 5.58
N ALA A 65 -23.24 -12.29 4.33
CA ALA A 65 -23.98 -11.75 3.20
C ALA A 65 -25.47 -12.18 3.17
N ASP A 66 -25.79 -13.30 3.80
CA ASP A 66 -27.09 -13.99 3.82
C ASP A 66 -27.76 -14.05 5.21
N ASN A 67 -27.10 -13.51 6.25
CA ASN A 67 -27.67 -13.40 7.59
C ASN A 67 -27.80 -11.93 8.03
N PRO A 68 -29.03 -11.40 8.24
CA PRO A 68 -29.26 -10.04 8.72
C PRO A 68 -29.05 -9.86 10.24
N PHE A 69 -28.74 -10.91 11.00
CA PHE A 69 -28.57 -10.85 12.45
C PHE A 69 -27.10 -10.83 12.87
N TYR A 70 -26.84 -10.31 14.07
CA TYR A 70 -25.54 -10.45 14.73
C TYR A 70 -25.14 -11.93 14.83
N GLN A 71 -23.88 -12.20 14.51
CA GLN A 71 -23.17 -13.46 14.76
C GLN A 71 -21.94 -13.21 15.63
N ILE A 72 -21.45 -14.24 16.30
CA ILE A 72 -20.35 -14.13 17.28
C ILE A 72 -19.02 -14.55 16.65
N TYR A 73 -18.01 -13.69 16.79
CA TYR A 73 -16.68 -13.85 16.21
C TYR A 73 -15.59 -13.71 17.28
N LEU A 74 -14.60 -14.61 17.24
CA LEU A 74 -13.38 -14.51 18.03
C LEU A 74 -12.28 -13.88 17.16
N MET A 75 -11.74 -12.74 17.61
CA MET A 75 -10.54 -12.10 17.08
C MET A 75 -9.32 -12.43 17.94
N ASP A 76 -8.21 -12.81 17.33
CA ASP A 76 -6.90 -12.78 17.97
C ASP A 76 -6.27 -11.38 17.81
N LEU A 77 -5.82 -10.78 18.91
CA LEU A 77 -5.29 -9.40 18.94
C LEU A 77 -3.78 -9.33 18.71
N GLU A 78 -3.09 -10.47 18.56
CA GLU A 78 -1.67 -10.54 18.16
C GLU A 78 -1.54 -10.73 16.63
N THR A 79 -2.42 -11.53 16.02
CA THR A 79 -2.40 -11.82 14.57
C THR A 79 -3.48 -11.09 13.75
N GLY A 80 -4.59 -10.69 14.38
CA GLY A 80 -5.79 -10.22 13.70
C GLY A 80 -6.66 -11.31 13.07
N ASP A 81 -6.37 -12.59 13.31
CA ASP A 81 -7.20 -13.71 12.84
C ASP A 81 -8.61 -13.63 13.41
N GLN A 82 -9.62 -13.87 12.57
CA GLN A 82 -11.03 -13.82 12.97
C GLN A 82 -11.75 -15.10 12.54
N ARG A 83 -12.44 -15.77 13.47
CA ARG A 83 -13.34 -16.91 13.18
C ARG A 83 -14.73 -16.72 13.80
N ARG A 84 -15.78 -17.11 13.07
CA ARG A 84 -17.11 -17.24 13.65
C ARG A 84 -17.12 -18.43 14.62
N VAL A 85 -17.78 -18.27 15.76
CA VAL A 85 -17.99 -19.34 16.76
C VAL A 85 -19.48 -19.65 16.99
N SER A 86 -20.38 -18.78 16.52
CA SER A 86 -21.81 -19.06 16.48
C SER A 86 -22.22 -19.89 15.24
N PRO A 87 -23.42 -20.52 15.25
CA PRO A 87 -23.86 -21.41 14.17
C PRO A 87 -23.94 -20.76 12.77
N GLY A 88 -24.09 -19.44 12.68
CA GLY A 88 -24.24 -18.71 11.42
C GLY A 88 -25.68 -18.48 10.98
N PHE A 89 -26.66 -18.98 11.73
CA PHE A 89 -28.09 -18.76 11.49
C PHE A 89 -28.84 -18.54 12.82
N GLY A 90 -30.02 -17.93 12.73
CA GLY A 90 -30.76 -17.46 13.91
C GLY A 90 -30.10 -16.24 14.56
N LYS A 91 -30.74 -15.71 15.62
CA LYS A 91 -30.21 -14.55 16.36
C LYS A 91 -29.09 -15.01 17.31
N THR A 92 -28.13 -14.14 17.59
CA THR A 92 -27.12 -14.34 18.64
C THR A 92 -26.82 -13.01 19.33
N THR A 93 -26.40 -13.05 20.59
CA THR A 93 -26.01 -11.86 21.36
C THR A 93 -25.11 -12.22 22.54
N CYS A 94 -24.45 -11.20 23.12
CA CYS A 94 -23.82 -11.23 24.45
C CYS A 94 -22.92 -12.44 24.69
N ALA A 95 -21.76 -12.42 24.06
CA ALA A 95 -20.77 -13.49 24.14
C ALA A 95 -19.65 -13.18 25.14
N TRP A 96 -19.14 -14.20 25.84
CA TRP A 96 -18.11 -14.05 26.88
C TRP A 96 -17.10 -15.19 26.83
N MET A 97 -15.81 -14.92 26.95
CA MET A 97 -14.77 -15.95 26.99
C MET A 97 -14.53 -16.40 28.43
N TYR A 98 -14.48 -17.71 28.66
CA TYR A 98 -14.18 -18.26 29.98
C TYR A 98 -12.71 -18.01 30.35
N PRO A 99 -12.37 -17.91 31.65
CA PRO A 99 -10.98 -17.76 32.11
C PRO A 99 -10.02 -18.89 31.69
N ASP A 100 -10.55 -20.05 31.27
CA ASP A 100 -9.76 -21.16 30.70
C ASP A 100 -9.29 -20.91 29.26
N GLY A 101 -9.75 -19.85 28.59
CA GLY A 101 -9.38 -19.50 27.21
C GLY A 101 -9.85 -20.49 26.13
N ASN A 102 -10.57 -21.55 26.50
CA ASN A 102 -11.06 -22.59 25.60
C ASN A 102 -12.59 -22.57 25.44
N ARG A 103 -13.36 -22.10 26.43
CA ARG A 103 -14.82 -22.00 26.32
C ARG A 103 -15.29 -20.58 26.01
N ILE A 104 -16.42 -20.48 25.32
CA ILE A 104 -17.13 -19.24 25.00
C ILE A 104 -18.61 -19.42 25.33
N LEU A 105 -19.15 -18.55 26.19
CA LEU A 105 -20.58 -18.38 26.40
C LEU A 105 -21.16 -17.49 25.29
N PHE A 106 -22.37 -17.76 24.81
CA PHE A 106 -23.20 -16.77 24.08
C PHE A 106 -24.68 -17.17 24.14
N ALA A 107 -25.58 -16.22 23.88
CA ALA A 107 -27.01 -16.47 23.76
C ALA A 107 -27.43 -16.64 22.28
N SER A 108 -28.37 -17.54 21.96
CA SER A 108 -28.84 -17.72 20.58
C SER A 108 -30.24 -18.33 20.45
N THR A 109 -30.93 -18.01 19.35
CA THR A 109 -32.23 -18.62 18.97
C THR A 109 -32.13 -19.75 17.93
N HIS A 110 -30.94 -20.27 17.63
CA HIS A 110 -30.76 -21.25 16.53
C HIS A 110 -31.47 -22.61 16.71
N LEU A 111 -32.03 -22.90 17.89
CA LEU A 111 -32.87 -24.09 18.14
C LEU A 111 -34.37 -23.85 17.93
N ASP A 112 -34.80 -22.60 17.72
CA ASP A 112 -36.17 -22.28 17.29
C ASP A 112 -36.45 -22.96 15.93
N PRO A 113 -37.51 -23.80 15.81
CA PRO A 113 -37.89 -24.41 14.53
C PRO A 113 -38.14 -23.41 13.40
N GLU A 114 -38.52 -22.18 13.73
CA GLU A 114 -38.76 -21.09 12.78
C GLU A 114 -37.53 -20.20 12.55
N ALA A 115 -36.39 -20.41 13.23
CA ALA A 115 -35.23 -19.50 13.21
C ALA A 115 -34.80 -19.09 11.79
N LYS A 116 -34.77 -20.06 10.86
CA LYS A 116 -34.42 -19.84 9.45
C LYS A 116 -35.53 -19.11 8.68
N ALA A 117 -36.81 -19.39 8.95
CA ALA A 117 -37.93 -18.69 8.33
C ALA A 117 -37.99 -17.22 8.79
N LYS A 118 -37.73 -16.96 10.08
CA LYS A 118 -37.60 -15.62 10.67
C LYS A 118 -36.40 -14.86 10.07
N GLN A 119 -35.26 -15.54 9.88
CA GLN A 119 -34.08 -14.97 9.21
C GLN A 119 -34.35 -14.61 7.74
N ASP A 120 -34.97 -15.52 6.99
CA ASP A 120 -35.38 -15.33 5.60
C ASP A 120 -36.36 -14.15 5.44
N ALA A 121 -37.29 -14.00 6.38
CA ALA A 121 -38.26 -12.92 6.40
C ALA A 121 -37.59 -11.56 6.68
N GLU A 122 -36.77 -11.46 7.73
CA GLU A 122 -35.99 -10.26 8.06
C GLU A 122 -35.07 -9.85 6.90
N PHE A 123 -34.42 -10.81 6.24
CA PHE A 123 -33.52 -10.54 5.11
C PHE A 123 -34.30 -9.92 3.92
N LYS A 124 -35.47 -10.47 3.61
CA LYS A 124 -36.37 -9.94 2.56
C LYS A 124 -36.98 -8.60 2.95
N GLU A 125 -37.31 -8.37 4.23
CA GLU A 125 -37.81 -7.07 4.71
C GLU A 125 -36.72 -5.99 4.64
N ARG A 126 -35.49 -6.27 5.07
CA ARG A 126 -34.33 -5.36 4.97
C ARG A 126 -33.86 -5.10 3.54
N GLN A 127 -34.24 -5.94 2.56
CA GLN A 127 -34.07 -5.64 1.13
C GLN A 127 -35.13 -4.67 0.58
N SER A 128 -36.22 -4.41 1.31
CA SER A 128 -37.19 -3.38 0.97
C SER A 128 -36.78 -2.03 1.56
N ASN A 129 -37.09 -0.92 0.87
CA ASN A 129 -36.79 0.45 1.34
C ASN A 129 -37.68 0.92 2.52
N ARG A 130 -38.09 0.01 3.42
CA ARG A 130 -38.90 0.30 4.60
C ARG A 130 -38.02 0.50 5.82
N VAL A 131 -37.78 1.75 6.20
CA VAL A 131 -37.04 2.08 7.42
C VAL A 131 -37.93 1.83 8.65
N ARG A 132 -37.79 0.66 9.26
CA ARG A 132 -38.33 0.38 10.61
C ARG A 132 -37.39 1.00 11.65
N LYS A 133 -37.95 1.62 12.71
CA LYS A 133 -37.13 1.99 13.89
C LYS A 133 -36.59 0.72 14.54
N TYR A 134 -35.29 0.70 14.82
CA TYR A 134 -34.66 -0.39 15.56
C TYR A 134 -35.31 -0.55 16.93
N SER A 135 -35.64 -1.80 17.27
CA SER A 135 -36.03 -2.26 18.60
C SER A 135 -35.21 -3.51 18.86
N TRP A 136 -34.75 -3.69 20.09
CA TRP A 136 -34.32 -5.01 20.51
C TRP A 136 -35.55 -5.93 20.57
N ASP A 137 -35.32 -7.23 20.36
CA ASP A 137 -36.38 -8.23 20.30
C ASP A 137 -36.08 -9.32 21.33
N TYR A 138 -36.85 -9.30 22.41
CA TYR A 138 -36.78 -10.27 23.50
C TYR A 138 -37.49 -11.56 23.07
N ASP A 139 -36.87 -12.23 22.10
CA ASP A 139 -37.33 -13.49 21.53
C ASP A 139 -37.32 -14.58 22.61
N GLU A 140 -38.38 -15.39 22.66
CA GLU A 140 -38.66 -16.33 23.76
C GLU A 140 -38.06 -17.73 23.54
N HIS A 141 -37.14 -17.80 22.58
CA HIS A 141 -36.32 -18.95 22.24
C HIS A 141 -34.82 -18.65 22.38
N PHE A 142 -34.44 -17.59 23.10
CA PHE A 142 -33.03 -17.30 23.39
C PHE A 142 -32.57 -18.20 24.53
N ASP A 143 -31.68 -19.15 24.20
CA ASP A 143 -30.98 -19.97 25.18
C ASP A 143 -29.49 -19.59 25.27
N LEU A 144 -28.87 -19.85 26.42
CA LEU A 144 -27.43 -19.76 26.63
C LEU A 144 -26.72 -21.04 26.19
N PHE A 145 -25.58 -20.88 25.52
CA PHE A 145 -24.74 -21.97 25.02
C PHE A 145 -23.28 -21.77 25.41
N SER A 146 -22.58 -22.87 25.70
CA SER A 146 -21.12 -22.94 25.78
C SER A 146 -20.56 -23.61 24.52
N TYR A 147 -19.72 -22.90 23.79
CA TYR A 147 -18.91 -23.42 22.69
C TYR A 147 -17.47 -23.68 23.14
N SER A 148 -16.88 -24.80 22.73
CA SER A 148 -15.51 -25.20 23.07
C SER A 148 -14.59 -25.10 21.85
N LEU A 149 -13.47 -24.41 22.00
CA LEU A 149 -12.56 -24.02 20.91
C LEU A 149 -11.64 -25.15 20.41
N SER A 150 -11.52 -26.25 21.17
CA SER A 150 -10.59 -27.37 20.90
C SER A 150 -11.24 -28.58 20.22
N ASP A 151 -12.51 -28.85 20.51
CA ASP A 151 -13.34 -29.89 19.85
C ASP A 151 -14.44 -29.29 18.96
N ASN A 152 -14.56 -27.96 18.90
CA ASN A 152 -15.61 -27.21 18.19
C ASN A 152 -17.04 -27.57 18.63
N LYS A 153 -17.21 -28.11 19.85
CA LYS A 153 -18.51 -28.57 20.36
C LYS A 153 -19.32 -27.42 20.92
N LEU A 154 -20.57 -27.30 20.48
CA LEU A 154 -21.59 -26.46 21.11
C LEU A 154 -22.41 -27.27 22.12
N THR A 155 -22.69 -26.69 23.29
CA THR A 155 -23.46 -27.29 24.38
C THR A 155 -24.49 -26.30 24.89
N GLN A 156 -25.76 -26.68 24.92
CA GLN A 156 -26.87 -25.91 25.47
C GLN A 156 -26.79 -25.90 27.02
N LEU A 157 -27.01 -24.73 27.65
CA LEU A 157 -26.95 -24.53 29.11
C LEU A 157 -28.32 -24.22 29.74
N THR A 158 -29.20 -23.57 28.99
CA THR A 158 -30.61 -23.33 29.36
C THR A 158 -31.54 -23.96 28.33
N SER A 159 -32.81 -24.17 28.69
CA SER A 159 -33.84 -24.65 27.76
C SER A 159 -35.22 -24.15 28.21
N SER A 160 -35.28 -22.88 28.60
CA SER A 160 -36.40 -22.25 29.30
C SER A 160 -37.13 -21.30 28.35
N THR A 161 -38.46 -21.34 28.29
CA THR A 161 -39.21 -20.37 27.48
C THR A 161 -38.97 -18.97 28.04
N GLY A 162 -38.43 -18.08 27.21
CA GLY A 162 -38.02 -16.75 27.61
C GLY A 162 -36.75 -16.29 26.89
N TYR A 163 -36.22 -15.18 27.36
CA TYR A 163 -35.01 -14.55 26.82
C TYR A 163 -33.83 -14.80 27.78
N ASP A 164 -33.15 -15.94 27.68
CA ASP A 164 -31.93 -16.22 28.47
C ASP A 164 -30.70 -15.66 27.74
N ALA A 165 -30.25 -14.47 28.13
CA ALA A 165 -29.15 -13.77 27.48
C ALA A 165 -28.40 -12.81 28.42
N GLU A 166 -27.59 -11.90 27.85
CA GLU A 166 -26.79 -10.91 28.59
C GLU A 166 -25.89 -11.58 29.66
N GLY A 167 -25.26 -12.69 29.27
CA GLY A 167 -24.52 -13.58 30.17
C GLY A 167 -23.03 -13.25 30.29
N ALA A 168 -22.52 -13.21 31.52
CA ALA A 168 -21.10 -13.08 31.84
C ALA A 168 -20.62 -14.22 32.76
N VAL A 169 -19.37 -14.64 32.61
CA VAL A 169 -18.75 -15.72 33.41
C VAL A 169 -17.93 -15.14 34.57
N SER A 170 -17.96 -15.79 35.73
CA SER A 170 -17.16 -15.40 36.90
C SER A 170 -15.64 -15.49 36.63
N PRO A 171 -14.80 -14.67 37.30
CA PRO A 171 -13.34 -14.71 37.11
C PRO A 171 -12.68 -16.05 37.46
N ASP A 172 -13.33 -16.89 38.27
CA ASP A 172 -12.89 -18.27 38.58
C ASP A 172 -13.45 -19.35 37.63
N GLY A 173 -14.28 -18.96 36.65
CA GLY A 173 -14.86 -19.83 35.63
C GLY A 173 -15.94 -20.80 36.13
N ARG A 174 -16.45 -20.62 37.35
CA ARG A 174 -17.40 -21.54 38.01
C ARG A 174 -18.87 -21.15 37.88
N GLN A 175 -19.19 -19.88 37.67
CA GLN A 175 -20.55 -19.37 37.63
C GLN A 175 -20.81 -18.50 36.41
N ILE A 176 -22.08 -18.43 36.01
CA ILE A 176 -22.60 -17.55 34.97
C ILE A 176 -23.66 -16.67 35.62
N VAL A 177 -23.54 -15.36 35.47
CA VAL A 177 -24.61 -14.40 35.76
C VAL A 177 -25.24 -14.00 34.43
N PHE A 178 -26.56 -13.87 34.36
CA PHE A 178 -27.29 -13.58 33.13
C PHE A 178 -28.62 -12.87 33.41
N ALA A 179 -29.24 -12.30 32.38
CA ALA A 179 -30.56 -11.69 32.47
C ALA A 179 -31.62 -12.63 31.85
N SER A 180 -32.81 -12.73 32.46
CA SER A 180 -33.90 -13.58 31.97
C SER A 180 -35.29 -13.11 32.40
N ASN A 181 -36.30 -13.41 31.57
CA ASN A 181 -37.72 -13.23 31.91
C ASN A 181 -38.50 -14.56 32.07
N ARG A 182 -37.79 -15.69 32.22
CA ARG A 182 -38.39 -17.05 32.37
C ARG A 182 -39.52 -17.13 33.41
N ALA A 183 -39.44 -16.38 34.51
CA ALA A 183 -40.42 -16.41 35.59
C ALA A 183 -41.84 -15.99 35.13
N ALA A 184 -41.94 -15.16 34.09
CA ALA A 184 -43.22 -14.76 33.49
C ALA A 184 -43.86 -15.87 32.63
N TYR A 185 -43.08 -16.86 32.20
CA TYR A 185 -43.54 -18.04 31.45
C TYR A 185 -43.72 -19.27 32.35
N GLU A 186 -42.95 -19.37 33.44
CA GLU A 186 -42.99 -20.47 34.42
C GLU A 186 -44.05 -20.27 35.53
N GLY A 187 -44.41 -19.02 35.85
CA GLY A 187 -45.26 -18.65 36.98
C GLY A 187 -46.74 -18.36 36.66
N GLN A 188 -47.56 -18.21 37.70
CA GLN A 188 -48.93 -17.68 37.58
C GLN A 188 -48.90 -16.14 37.62
N LEU A 189 -48.94 -15.51 36.45
CA LEU A 189 -49.06 -14.05 36.31
C LEU A 189 -50.44 -13.52 36.75
N SER A 190 -50.49 -12.25 37.16
CA SER A 190 -51.76 -11.53 37.29
C SER A 190 -52.39 -11.31 35.90
N ALA A 191 -53.70 -11.04 35.84
CA ALA A 191 -54.37 -10.75 34.56
C ALA A 191 -53.78 -9.52 33.85
N SER A 192 -53.32 -8.51 34.60
CA SER A 192 -52.60 -7.34 34.07
C SER A 192 -51.22 -7.70 33.51
N ASP A 193 -50.47 -8.56 34.20
CA ASP A 193 -49.13 -8.95 33.78
C ASP A 193 -49.16 -9.91 32.59
N ALA A 194 -50.16 -10.80 32.53
CA ALA A 194 -50.40 -11.69 31.40
C ALA A 194 -50.77 -10.94 30.11
N GLU A 195 -51.44 -9.78 30.20
CA GLU A 195 -51.60 -8.88 29.04
C GLU A 195 -50.32 -8.08 28.76
N ARG A 196 -49.59 -7.63 29.79
CA ARG A 196 -48.33 -6.87 29.62
C ARG A 196 -47.23 -7.69 28.93
N LEU A 197 -47.09 -8.98 29.25
CA LEU A 197 -46.11 -9.89 28.64
C LEU A 197 -46.24 -9.95 27.10
N LYS A 198 -47.45 -9.76 26.56
CA LYS A 198 -47.72 -9.79 25.11
C LYS A 198 -47.18 -8.56 24.36
N ILE A 199 -46.88 -7.47 25.07
CA ILE A 199 -46.53 -6.15 24.49
C ILE A 199 -45.23 -5.54 25.04
N ASP A 200 -44.78 -5.98 26.22
CA ASP A 200 -43.67 -5.39 26.98
C ASP A 200 -42.90 -6.49 27.74
N LYS A 201 -42.37 -7.48 26.99
CA LYS A 201 -41.63 -8.65 27.53
C LYS A 201 -40.44 -8.29 28.43
N GLN A 202 -39.90 -7.08 28.27
CA GLN A 202 -38.72 -6.60 28.99
C GLN A 202 -39.01 -6.15 30.43
N TYR A 203 -40.28 -5.90 30.78
CA TYR A 203 -40.71 -5.56 32.15
C TYR A 203 -40.67 -6.75 33.14
N PHE A 204 -40.30 -7.93 32.64
CA PHE A 204 -40.16 -9.16 33.44
C PHE A 204 -38.70 -9.64 33.52
N MET A 205 -37.75 -8.79 33.14
CA MET A 205 -36.33 -9.14 33.08
C MET A 205 -35.66 -8.99 34.44
N ASP A 206 -35.07 -10.08 34.92
CA ASP A 206 -34.33 -10.16 36.18
C ASP A 206 -32.92 -10.71 36.00
N ILE A 207 -32.05 -10.45 36.98
CA ILE A 207 -30.74 -11.09 37.08
C ILE A 207 -30.89 -12.50 37.68
N TYR A 208 -30.23 -13.47 37.06
CA TYR A 208 -30.07 -14.84 37.54
C TYR A 208 -28.59 -15.20 37.64
N VAL A 209 -28.26 -16.18 38.48
CA VAL A 209 -26.94 -16.83 38.52
C VAL A 209 -27.11 -18.35 38.46
N MET A 210 -26.19 -19.03 37.79
CA MET A 210 -26.11 -20.49 37.71
C MET A 210 -24.65 -20.97 37.72
N ASN A 211 -24.44 -22.27 37.85
CA ASN A 211 -23.14 -22.88 37.64
C ASN A 211 -22.73 -22.82 36.16
N ALA A 212 -21.43 -22.88 35.89
CA ALA A 212 -20.84 -22.92 34.55
C ALA A 212 -21.20 -24.17 33.68
N ASP A 213 -22.02 -25.08 34.20
CA ASP A 213 -22.57 -26.25 33.52
C ASP A 213 -24.09 -26.15 33.28
N GLY A 214 -24.71 -25.01 33.61
CA GLY A 214 -26.17 -24.78 33.53
C GLY A 214 -26.96 -25.20 34.77
N THR A 215 -26.33 -25.84 35.77
CA THR A 215 -27.04 -26.30 36.98
C THR A 215 -27.24 -25.20 38.03
N ASN A 216 -28.16 -25.43 38.97
CA ASN A 216 -28.40 -24.55 40.13
C ASN A 216 -28.77 -23.09 39.78
N VAL A 217 -29.59 -22.90 38.75
CA VAL A 217 -30.17 -21.59 38.39
C VAL A 217 -30.92 -20.97 39.57
N ARG A 218 -30.62 -19.71 39.89
CA ARG A 218 -31.21 -18.94 40.98
C ARG A 218 -31.42 -17.47 40.58
N ARG A 219 -32.66 -17.01 40.73
CA ARG A 219 -33.07 -15.60 40.56
C ARG A 219 -32.47 -14.73 41.68
N LEU A 220 -31.96 -13.54 41.34
CA LEU A 220 -31.31 -12.59 42.26
C LEU A 220 -32.10 -11.29 42.47
N THR A 221 -32.94 -10.92 41.51
CA THR A 221 -33.82 -9.74 41.56
C THR A 221 -35.29 -10.19 41.41
N ASP A 222 -36.21 -9.39 41.94
CA ASP A 222 -37.66 -9.61 41.81
C ASP A 222 -38.35 -8.25 41.96
N VAL A 223 -38.22 -7.41 40.95
CA VAL A 223 -38.71 -6.02 40.98
C VAL A 223 -39.47 -5.65 39.70
N PRO A 224 -40.56 -4.87 39.78
CA PRO A 224 -41.22 -4.30 38.60
C PRO A 224 -40.25 -3.47 37.74
N GLY A 225 -40.01 -3.90 36.49
CA GLY A 225 -39.13 -3.18 35.56
C GLY A 225 -38.20 -4.10 34.78
N TYR A 226 -37.10 -3.52 34.29
CA TYR A 226 -36.04 -4.28 33.64
C TYR A 226 -34.78 -4.24 34.53
N ASP A 227 -34.28 -5.40 34.92
CA ASP A 227 -32.94 -5.62 35.47
C ASP A 227 -32.13 -6.49 34.48
N GLY A 228 -30.97 -6.00 34.02
CA GLY A 228 -30.15 -6.78 33.08
C GLY A 228 -28.76 -6.21 32.75
N GLY A 229 -28.07 -6.82 31.80
CA GLY A 229 -26.63 -6.62 31.55
C GLY A 229 -25.75 -6.82 32.80
N PRO A 230 -25.83 -7.96 33.50
CA PRO A 230 -25.00 -8.24 34.66
C PRO A 230 -23.56 -8.59 34.30
N PHE A 231 -22.60 -7.98 35.01
CA PHE A 231 -21.18 -8.34 34.93
C PHE A 231 -20.58 -8.53 36.32
N PHE A 232 -19.66 -9.49 36.47
CA PHE A 232 -18.91 -9.68 37.70
C PHE A 232 -17.83 -8.59 37.87
N SER A 233 -17.50 -8.25 39.12
CA SER A 233 -16.25 -7.56 39.43
C SER A 233 -15.04 -8.48 39.20
N ALA A 234 -13.86 -7.91 38.95
CA ALA A 234 -12.65 -8.67 38.62
C ALA A 234 -12.16 -9.62 39.75
N ASP A 235 -12.55 -9.37 41.00
CA ASP A 235 -12.32 -10.23 42.16
C ASP A 235 -13.42 -11.29 42.38
N GLY A 236 -14.49 -11.25 41.58
CA GLY A 236 -15.67 -12.12 41.70
C GLY A 236 -16.56 -11.85 42.94
N SER A 237 -16.34 -10.77 43.70
CA SER A 237 -17.11 -10.52 44.93
C SER A 237 -18.46 -9.83 44.71
N ARG A 238 -18.62 -9.11 43.58
CA ARG A 238 -19.82 -8.36 43.21
C ARG A 238 -20.31 -8.66 41.79
N ILE A 239 -21.56 -8.29 41.57
CA ILE A 239 -22.21 -8.13 40.26
C ILE A 239 -22.60 -6.65 40.12
N CYS A 240 -22.42 -6.06 38.93
CA CYS A 240 -23.04 -4.79 38.53
C CYS A 240 -24.05 -5.03 37.40
N TRP A 241 -25.14 -4.25 37.34
CA TRP A 241 -26.16 -4.35 36.28
C TRP A 241 -26.88 -3.01 36.08
N ARG A 242 -27.74 -2.90 35.04
CA ARG A 242 -28.63 -1.75 34.82
C ARG A 242 -30.06 -2.07 35.28
N ARG A 243 -30.66 -1.16 36.05
CA ARG A 243 -32.08 -1.21 36.46
C ARG A 243 -32.85 -0.06 35.81
N PHE A 244 -33.95 -0.34 35.14
CA PHE A 244 -34.86 0.69 34.60
C PHE A 244 -35.96 1.04 35.62
N ASP A 245 -36.57 2.22 35.46
CA ASP A 245 -37.86 2.50 36.12
C ASP A 245 -39.01 1.67 35.51
N GLU A 246 -40.14 1.56 36.23
CA GLU A 246 -41.33 0.77 35.85
C GLU A 246 -41.94 1.14 34.48
N LYS A 247 -41.58 2.33 33.94
CA LYS A 247 -42.06 2.90 32.67
C LYS A 247 -41.03 2.74 31.55
N GLY A 248 -39.83 2.24 31.84
CA GLY A 248 -38.73 2.09 30.90
C GLY A 248 -38.08 3.41 30.48
N MET A 249 -38.26 4.51 31.22
CA MET A 249 -37.88 5.86 30.78
C MET A 249 -36.45 6.27 31.16
N THR A 250 -36.00 5.85 32.34
CA THR A 250 -34.64 6.08 32.88
C THR A 250 -34.04 4.75 33.35
N ALA A 251 -32.71 4.69 33.45
CA ALA A 251 -32.00 3.54 33.96
C ALA A 251 -30.80 3.95 34.83
N GLU A 252 -30.52 3.17 35.86
CA GLU A 252 -29.45 3.45 36.82
C GLU A 252 -28.63 2.20 37.15
N ILE A 253 -27.32 2.38 37.29
CA ILE A 253 -26.37 1.31 37.59
C ILE A 253 -26.52 0.90 39.05
N HIS A 254 -26.59 -0.42 39.27
CA HIS A 254 -26.68 -1.04 40.59
C HIS A 254 -25.53 -2.05 40.79
N THR A 255 -25.18 -2.33 42.04
CA THR A 255 -24.28 -3.45 42.40
C THR A 255 -24.80 -4.27 43.58
N MET A 256 -24.43 -5.54 43.64
CA MET A 256 -24.77 -6.49 44.71
C MET A 256 -23.65 -7.49 44.90
N LYS A 257 -23.70 -8.29 45.97
CA LYS A 257 -22.86 -9.50 46.10
C LYS A 257 -23.41 -10.63 45.24
N VAL A 258 -22.59 -11.63 44.93
CA VAL A 258 -22.99 -12.81 44.15
C VAL A 258 -24.09 -13.65 44.84
N ASP A 259 -24.24 -13.54 46.16
CA ASP A 259 -25.38 -14.14 46.89
C ASP A 259 -26.72 -13.39 46.67
N GLY A 260 -26.73 -12.24 45.99
CA GLY A 260 -27.89 -11.38 45.76
C GLY A 260 -28.14 -10.34 46.87
N SER A 261 -27.38 -10.40 47.97
CA SER A 261 -27.49 -9.45 49.08
C SER A 261 -26.70 -8.17 48.85
N ASP A 262 -26.91 -7.17 49.71
CA ASP A 262 -26.17 -5.89 49.69
C ASP A 262 -26.29 -5.16 48.33
N GLN A 263 -27.53 -5.16 47.78
CA GLN A 263 -27.92 -4.37 46.61
C GLN A 263 -27.79 -2.87 46.89
N ARG A 264 -27.17 -2.12 45.97
CA ARG A 264 -26.90 -0.68 46.07
C ARG A 264 -27.08 -0.02 44.70
N GLN A 265 -27.85 1.06 44.66
CA GLN A 265 -27.86 1.98 43.53
C GLN A 265 -26.58 2.83 43.54
N ILE A 266 -25.83 2.84 42.43
CA ILE A 266 -24.57 3.59 42.27
C ILE A 266 -24.82 4.95 41.61
N THR A 267 -25.60 4.99 40.51
CA THR A 267 -25.86 6.22 39.76
C THR A 267 -27.26 6.79 40.04
N LYS A 268 -27.39 8.12 39.98
CA LYS A 268 -28.62 8.89 40.23
C LYS A 268 -28.73 10.06 39.25
N VAL A 269 -28.45 9.79 37.97
CA VAL A 269 -28.37 10.79 36.89
C VAL A 269 -29.76 11.21 36.39
N GLY A 270 -30.77 10.34 36.52
CA GLY A 270 -32.11 10.60 35.96
C GLY A 270 -32.16 10.52 34.43
N ALA A 271 -31.24 9.77 33.82
CA ALA A 271 -31.08 9.55 32.39
C ALA A 271 -30.96 8.04 32.10
N MET A 272 -30.50 7.64 30.91
CA MET A 272 -30.32 6.23 30.54
C MET A 272 -28.90 5.73 30.88
N SER A 273 -28.60 5.47 32.16
CA SER A 273 -27.33 4.84 32.57
C SER A 273 -27.38 3.34 32.26
N TRP A 274 -26.56 2.86 31.33
CA TRP A 274 -26.56 1.46 30.89
C TRP A 274 -25.17 0.91 30.51
N ALA A 275 -25.09 -0.40 30.27
CA ALA A 275 -23.85 -1.14 29.99
C ALA A 275 -22.70 -0.82 30.97
N PRO A 276 -22.85 -1.10 32.28
CA PRO A 276 -21.80 -0.88 33.26
C PRO A 276 -20.70 -1.95 33.17
N PHE A 277 -19.45 -1.56 33.38
CA PHE A 277 -18.32 -2.47 33.43
C PHE A 277 -17.32 -2.04 34.52
N PHE A 278 -16.82 -2.98 35.32
CA PHE A 278 -15.82 -2.68 36.36
C PHE A 278 -14.44 -2.42 35.76
N HIS A 279 -13.73 -1.42 36.27
CA HIS A 279 -12.28 -1.36 36.08
C HIS A 279 -11.61 -2.53 36.82
N PRO A 280 -10.55 -3.18 36.29
CA PRO A 280 -9.94 -4.35 36.92
C PRO A 280 -9.44 -4.14 38.36
N SER A 281 -9.22 -2.90 38.79
CA SER A 281 -8.87 -2.58 40.18
C SER A 281 -10.05 -2.61 41.17
N GLY A 282 -11.29 -2.76 40.68
CA GLY A 282 -12.52 -2.79 41.49
C GLY A 282 -12.95 -1.44 42.10
N ASP A 283 -12.18 -0.36 41.91
CA ASP A 283 -12.40 0.92 42.58
C ASP A 283 -13.50 1.79 41.94
N TYR A 284 -13.77 1.58 40.65
CA TYR A 284 -14.74 2.34 39.87
C TYR A 284 -15.30 1.52 38.71
N LEU A 285 -16.39 2.01 38.13
CA LEU A 285 -17.03 1.46 36.93
C LEU A 285 -16.99 2.49 35.81
N ILE A 286 -17.00 2.02 34.57
CA ILE A 286 -17.36 2.78 33.38
C ILE A 286 -18.76 2.35 32.93
N PHE A 287 -19.54 3.25 32.34
CA PHE A 287 -20.89 2.99 31.83
C PHE A 287 -21.23 3.96 30.69
N THR A 288 -22.36 3.71 30.03
CA THR A 288 -22.89 4.54 28.93
C THR A 288 -24.05 5.39 29.45
N ASN A 289 -24.14 6.68 29.08
CA ASN A 289 -25.23 7.56 29.51
C ASN A 289 -25.64 8.58 28.41
N ASN A 290 -26.88 9.07 28.42
CA ASN A 290 -27.42 10.01 27.43
C ASN A 290 -27.91 11.37 27.99
N VAL A 291 -27.40 11.81 29.13
CA VAL A 291 -27.73 13.12 29.75
C VAL A 291 -27.45 14.31 28.82
N ASN A 292 -26.52 14.17 27.87
CA ASN A 292 -26.19 15.18 26.86
C ASN A 292 -27.22 15.29 25.72
N GLY A 293 -28.11 14.31 25.56
CA GLY A 293 -29.19 14.35 24.56
C GLY A 293 -29.77 12.97 24.28
N PHE A 294 -31.07 12.89 23.97
CA PHE A 294 -31.79 11.61 23.82
C PHE A 294 -31.13 10.60 22.86
N ALA A 295 -30.48 11.09 21.81
CA ALA A 295 -29.76 10.31 20.81
C ALA A 295 -28.23 10.52 20.84
N ASN A 296 -27.68 11.18 21.88
CA ASN A 296 -26.25 11.29 22.13
C ASN A 296 -25.87 10.43 23.34
N PHE A 297 -25.24 9.28 23.09
CA PHE A 297 -24.75 8.40 24.16
C PHE A 297 -23.23 8.54 24.29
N GLU A 298 -22.77 8.69 25.53
CA GLU A 298 -21.38 8.97 25.88
C GLU A 298 -20.91 8.04 27.00
N LEU A 299 -19.59 7.86 27.12
CA LEU A 299 -18.98 7.10 28.20
C LEU A 299 -18.80 7.96 29.45
N TYR A 300 -19.08 7.37 30.61
CA TYR A 300 -18.97 7.98 31.94
C TYR A 300 -18.32 7.01 32.92
N VAL A 301 -17.55 7.52 33.90
CA VAL A 301 -17.03 6.75 35.04
C VAL A 301 -17.64 7.19 36.36
N VAL A 302 -17.76 6.27 37.33
CA VAL A 302 -18.27 6.52 38.69
C VAL A 302 -17.58 5.59 39.70
N ASP A 303 -17.30 6.07 40.91
CA ASP A 303 -16.67 5.23 41.95
C ASP A 303 -17.57 4.06 42.37
N ALA A 304 -16.96 2.92 42.73
CA ALA A 304 -17.69 1.68 43.01
C ALA A 304 -18.52 1.69 44.31
N LEU A 305 -18.52 2.81 45.06
CA LEU A 305 -19.38 3.03 46.22
C LEU A 305 -20.50 4.04 45.94
N GLY A 306 -20.53 4.69 44.75
CA GLY A 306 -21.54 5.68 44.37
C GLY A 306 -21.52 6.93 45.26
N LYS A 307 -20.33 7.42 45.61
CA LYS A 307 -20.14 8.55 46.53
C LYS A 307 -19.93 9.90 45.83
N HIS A 308 -19.40 9.89 44.62
CA HIS A 308 -19.11 11.08 43.82
C HIS A 308 -19.98 11.10 42.54
N ASP A 309 -20.17 12.29 41.98
CA ASP A 309 -20.90 12.45 40.71
C ASP A 309 -20.11 11.81 39.55
N PRO A 310 -20.78 11.20 38.55
CA PRO A 310 -20.11 10.61 37.40
C PRO A 310 -19.35 11.62 36.52
N VAL A 311 -18.20 11.21 36.00
CA VAL A 311 -17.33 12.02 35.12
C VAL A 311 -17.45 11.53 33.67
N ARG A 312 -17.68 12.46 32.72
CA ARG A 312 -17.73 12.18 31.27
C ARG A 312 -16.32 11.86 30.75
N ILE A 313 -16.23 10.90 29.82
CA ILE A 313 -14.98 10.42 29.21
C ILE A 313 -14.89 10.75 27.72
N THR A 314 -15.98 10.56 26.96
CA THR A 314 -16.05 10.85 25.51
C THR A 314 -16.87 12.10 25.23
N GLU A 315 -16.56 12.77 24.12
CA GLU A 315 -17.31 13.94 23.65
C GLU A 315 -17.74 13.85 22.16
N THR A 316 -18.00 12.65 21.65
CA THR A 316 -18.26 12.42 20.22
C THR A 316 -19.74 12.27 19.89
N ASP A 317 -20.32 13.29 19.23
CA ASP A 317 -21.72 13.34 18.77
C ASP A 317 -22.20 12.02 18.12
N GLY A 318 -23.17 11.37 18.76
CA GLY A 318 -23.89 10.20 18.27
C GLY A 318 -23.95 9.08 19.30
N PHE A 319 -23.07 8.09 19.17
CA PHE A 319 -23.08 6.92 20.03
C PHE A 319 -21.66 6.46 20.33
N ASP A 320 -21.22 6.64 21.57
CA ASP A 320 -20.21 5.83 22.22
C ASP A 320 -20.88 5.02 23.33
N GLY A 321 -20.65 3.71 23.38
CA GLY A 321 -21.28 2.84 24.38
C GLY A 321 -20.69 1.44 24.42
N LEU A 322 -21.24 0.58 25.28
CA LEU A 322 -20.77 -0.78 25.52
C LEU A 322 -19.26 -0.84 25.91
N PRO A 323 -18.80 -0.05 26.90
CA PRO A 323 -17.39 0.05 27.28
C PRO A 323 -16.88 -1.19 28.02
N VAL A 324 -15.66 -1.63 27.70
CA VAL A 324 -14.98 -2.79 28.30
C VAL A 324 -13.48 -2.49 28.48
N PHE A 325 -12.96 -2.65 29.69
CA PHE A 325 -11.53 -2.52 29.97
C PHE A 325 -10.75 -3.79 29.62
N SER A 326 -9.48 -3.65 29.21
CA SER A 326 -8.54 -4.78 29.14
C SER A 326 -8.27 -5.35 30.54
N PRO A 327 -7.93 -6.65 30.68
CA PRO A 327 -7.68 -7.27 32.00
C PRO A 327 -6.55 -6.60 32.80
N ASP A 328 -5.59 -5.96 32.13
CA ASP A 328 -4.48 -5.24 32.75
C ASP A 328 -4.78 -3.76 33.06
N GLY A 329 -5.99 -3.27 32.75
CA GLY A 329 -6.45 -1.90 32.99
C GLY A 329 -5.79 -0.83 32.12
N LYS A 330 -5.02 -1.19 31.08
CA LYS A 330 -4.30 -0.21 30.24
C LYS A 330 -5.02 0.20 28.96
N LYS A 331 -6.08 -0.48 28.56
CA LYS A 331 -6.85 -0.17 27.35
C LYS A 331 -8.35 -0.16 27.61
N LEU A 332 -9.06 0.65 26.84
CA LEU A 332 -10.51 0.66 26.76
C LEU A 332 -10.94 0.26 25.35
N SER A 333 -11.92 -0.65 25.27
CA SER A 333 -12.67 -1.00 24.07
C SER A 333 -14.11 -0.50 24.21
N TRP A 334 -14.73 -0.01 23.14
CA TRP A 334 -16.14 0.39 23.14
C TRP A 334 -16.73 0.36 21.73
N THR A 335 -18.06 0.29 21.61
CA THR A 335 -18.76 0.47 20.34
C THR A 335 -18.97 1.95 20.07
N SER A 336 -18.54 2.43 18.91
CA SER A 336 -18.73 3.83 18.49
C SER A 336 -19.38 3.96 17.11
N GLY A 337 -20.20 4.99 16.95
CA GLY A 337 -20.69 5.50 15.67
C GLY A 337 -19.72 6.44 14.94
N ARG A 338 -18.52 6.70 15.46
CA ARG A 338 -17.53 7.67 14.91
C ARG A 338 -16.84 7.25 13.60
N THR A 339 -17.57 6.55 12.73
CA THR A 339 -17.15 6.07 11.41
C THR A 339 -17.65 6.99 10.29
N THR A 340 -17.02 6.95 9.11
CA THR A 340 -17.36 7.86 7.98
C THR A 340 -18.76 7.67 7.38
N ASN A 341 -19.48 6.63 7.78
CA ASN A 341 -20.85 6.34 7.38
C ASN A 341 -21.82 6.20 8.57
N ASN A 342 -21.38 6.58 9.77
CA ASN A 342 -22.11 6.49 11.04
C ASN A 342 -22.53 5.07 11.45
N ASN A 343 -21.94 4.02 10.86
CA ASN A 343 -22.18 2.63 11.30
C ASN A 343 -21.46 2.38 12.63
N SER A 344 -22.15 1.75 13.58
CA SER A 344 -21.58 1.29 14.85
C SER A 344 -20.49 0.24 14.61
N GLN A 345 -19.28 0.49 15.10
CA GLN A 345 -18.14 -0.43 15.03
C GLN A 345 -17.35 -0.39 16.35
N ILE A 346 -16.51 -1.38 16.62
CA ILE A 346 -15.68 -1.42 17.83
C ILE A 346 -14.44 -0.53 17.64
N PHE A 347 -14.12 0.25 18.66
CA PHE A 347 -12.93 1.09 18.79
C PHE A 347 -12.13 0.66 20.01
N ILE A 348 -10.82 0.93 19.99
CA ILE A 348 -9.89 0.66 21.08
C ILE A 348 -8.92 1.85 21.27
N ALA A 349 -8.55 2.12 22.51
CA ALA A 349 -7.60 3.17 22.90
C ALA A 349 -6.77 2.75 24.12
N ASP A 350 -5.64 3.44 24.33
CA ASP A 350 -4.88 3.40 25.57
C ASP A 350 -5.58 4.25 26.65
N TRP A 351 -5.71 3.70 27.85
CA TRP A 351 -6.51 4.24 28.96
C TRP A 351 -5.64 4.82 30.08
N ASN A 352 -6.03 6.00 30.56
CA ASN A 352 -5.34 6.71 31.64
C ASN A 352 -6.06 6.57 32.99
N ASP A 353 -5.87 5.42 33.64
CA ASP A 353 -6.36 5.12 35.01
C ASP A 353 -5.99 6.22 36.03
N ALA A 354 -4.80 6.83 35.91
CA ALA A 354 -4.38 7.92 36.79
C ALA A 354 -5.23 9.19 36.62
N ALA A 355 -5.57 9.57 35.38
CA ALA A 355 -6.48 10.70 35.14
C ALA A 355 -7.91 10.39 35.61
N ALA A 356 -8.41 9.18 35.36
CA ALA A 356 -9.74 8.76 35.80
C ALA A 356 -9.88 8.79 37.35
N ARG A 357 -8.90 8.23 38.09
CA ARG A 357 -8.88 8.28 39.56
C ARG A 357 -8.84 9.70 40.10
N LYS A 358 -8.05 10.57 39.47
CA LYS A 358 -7.92 11.98 39.87
C LYS A 358 -9.23 12.73 39.65
N ALA A 359 -9.90 12.52 38.51
CA ALA A 359 -11.20 13.15 38.22
C ALA A 359 -12.30 12.64 39.16
N LEU A 360 -12.27 11.36 39.54
CA LEU A 360 -13.18 10.76 40.52
C LEU A 360 -12.82 11.05 42.00
N GLY A 361 -11.69 11.72 42.29
CA GLY A 361 -11.25 11.99 43.67
C GLY A 361 -10.79 10.76 44.48
N ILE A 362 -10.46 9.64 43.82
CA ILE A 362 -10.13 8.34 44.44
C ILE A 362 -8.64 7.97 44.31
N GLU A 363 -7.74 8.97 44.44
CA GLU A 363 -6.30 8.77 44.38
C GLU A 363 -5.79 7.84 45.50
N LYS A 364 -4.98 6.83 45.14
CA LYS A 364 -4.29 5.95 46.09
C LYS A 364 -2.84 6.40 46.27
N SER A 365 -2.38 6.50 47.52
CA SER A 365 -0.97 6.76 47.84
C SER A 365 -0.09 5.62 47.31
N GLY A 366 0.77 5.92 46.34
CA GLY A 366 1.34 4.92 45.44
C GLY A 366 2.62 4.21 45.89
N ALA A 367 2.84 3.06 45.27
CA ALA A 367 4.10 2.33 45.10
C ALA A 367 3.93 1.43 43.85
N GLY A 368 4.96 1.05 43.08
CA GLY A 368 6.37 1.45 43.10
C GLY A 368 7.11 0.60 42.07
N ALA A 369 7.76 1.22 41.07
CA ALA A 369 8.36 0.50 39.95
C ALA A 369 9.70 -0.16 40.32
N VAL A 370 9.96 -1.34 39.75
CA VAL A 370 11.24 -2.07 39.85
C VAL A 370 11.59 -2.64 38.48
N ALA A 371 12.88 -2.62 38.12
CA ALA A 371 13.43 -3.23 36.91
C ALA A 371 14.66 -4.08 37.28
N GLU A 372 15.02 -5.04 36.42
CA GLU A 372 16.38 -5.19 35.81
C GLU A 372 16.60 -6.55 35.11
N ASN A 373 17.14 -6.47 33.88
CA ASN A 373 18.28 -7.21 33.29
C ASN A 373 18.57 -8.70 33.60
N GLY A 374 18.84 -9.50 32.54
CA GLY A 374 19.58 -10.77 32.63
C GLY A 374 19.73 -11.61 31.33
N THR A 375 20.94 -11.70 30.78
CA THR A 375 21.41 -12.65 29.71
C THR A 375 22.73 -13.30 30.17
N PRO A 376 23.16 -14.51 29.71
CA PRO A 376 23.64 -14.82 28.32
C PRO A 376 23.46 -16.34 27.96
N PRO A 377 24.28 -17.08 27.13
CA PRO A 377 25.32 -16.77 26.11
C PRO A 377 25.22 -17.50 24.72
N LYS A 378 26.20 -17.24 23.82
CA LYS A 378 26.40 -17.78 22.44
C LYS A 378 26.81 -19.28 22.36
N PRO A 379 26.76 -19.99 21.19
CA PRO A 379 27.86 -19.93 20.19
C PRO A 379 27.48 -20.14 18.69
N GLY A 380 28.38 -19.75 17.78
CA GLY A 380 28.39 -20.17 16.35
C GLY A 380 28.89 -19.07 15.39
N THR A 381 29.99 -19.30 14.66
CA THR A 381 30.56 -18.33 13.71
C THR A 381 30.54 -18.83 12.27
N VAL A 382 29.94 -18.05 11.38
CA VAL A 382 30.11 -18.12 9.91
C VAL A 382 30.95 -16.92 9.48
N GLU A 383 31.80 -17.06 8.46
CA GLU A 383 32.52 -15.90 7.90
C GLU A 383 31.52 -14.91 7.26
N LYS A 384 31.80 -13.62 7.46
CA LYS A 384 30.78 -12.58 7.44
C LYS A 384 31.33 -11.32 6.76
N PRO A 385 30.55 -10.65 5.87
CA PRO A 385 31.03 -9.49 5.12
C PRO A 385 31.62 -8.38 6.02
N PRO A 386 32.69 -7.69 5.58
CA PRO A 386 33.29 -6.61 6.35
C PRO A 386 32.28 -5.52 6.72
N GLY A 387 32.19 -5.18 8.01
CA GLY A 387 31.30 -4.13 8.51
C GLY A 387 29.84 -4.54 8.75
N ALA A 388 29.41 -5.76 8.37
CA ALA A 388 28.05 -6.25 8.66
C ALA A 388 27.79 -6.37 10.19
N PRO A 389 26.52 -6.40 10.65
CA PRO A 389 26.20 -6.35 12.08
C PRO A 389 26.16 -7.72 12.79
N ASP A 390 26.07 -7.68 14.13
CA ASP A 390 25.91 -8.83 15.06
C ASP A 390 24.58 -9.59 14.85
N LEU A 391 24.51 -10.62 14.00
CA LEU A 391 23.25 -11.37 13.80
C LEU A 391 22.83 -12.22 15.02
N SER A 392 23.72 -12.43 15.99
CA SER A 392 23.36 -12.98 17.31
C SER A 392 22.87 -11.93 18.32
N THR A 393 22.67 -10.68 17.89
CA THR A 393 22.01 -9.63 18.69
C THR A 393 20.63 -9.22 18.15
N THR A 394 20.11 -9.85 17.09
CA THR A 394 18.74 -9.58 16.60
C THR A 394 17.66 -10.36 17.36
N SER A 395 16.46 -9.80 17.42
CA SER A 395 15.29 -10.41 18.07
C SER A 395 14.63 -11.48 17.19
N ALA A 396 13.79 -12.33 17.80
CA ALA A 396 12.88 -13.22 17.05
C ALA A 396 11.57 -12.51 16.61
N ASP A 397 11.28 -11.33 17.18
CA ASP A 397 10.21 -10.44 16.72
C ASP A 397 10.80 -9.27 15.92
N ILE A 398 10.00 -8.62 15.08
CA ILE A 398 10.42 -7.54 14.19
C ILE A 398 10.58 -6.25 15.00
N THR A 399 11.81 -5.73 15.15
CA THR A 399 12.07 -4.58 16.06
C THR A 399 12.64 -3.34 15.37
N PRO A 400 12.44 -2.14 15.95
CA PRO A 400 13.07 -0.91 15.47
C PRO A 400 14.60 -0.94 15.61
N ALA A 401 15.14 -1.67 16.58
CA ALA A 401 16.57 -1.83 16.78
C ALA A 401 17.19 -2.69 15.67
N ASP A 402 16.51 -3.75 15.28
CA ASP A 402 16.96 -4.69 14.27
C ASP A 402 16.79 -4.10 12.87
N MET A 403 15.64 -3.49 12.55
CA MET A 403 15.47 -2.65 11.36
C MET A 403 16.58 -1.60 11.23
N LYS A 404 16.92 -0.90 12.33
CA LYS A 404 18.05 0.05 12.33
C LYS A 404 19.39 -0.64 12.07
N GLN A 405 19.64 -1.79 12.68
CA GLN A 405 20.85 -2.59 12.49
C GLN A 405 21.03 -3.03 11.02
N HIS A 406 19.96 -3.51 10.37
CA HIS A 406 19.98 -3.93 8.97
C HIS A 406 20.12 -2.75 7.99
N ILE A 407 19.32 -1.68 8.17
CA ILE A 407 19.35 -0.49 7.29
C ILE A 407 20.69 0.24 7.38
N THR A 408 21.26 0.41 8.58
CA THR A 408 22.51 1.17 8.77
C THR A 408 23.69 0.51 8.05
N TYR A 409 23.76 -0.82 8.01
CA TYR A 409 24.79 -1.50 7.22
C TYR A 409 24.52 -1.40 5.71
N LEU A 410 23.29 -1.66 5.27
CA LEU A 410 22.94 -1.60 3.84
C LEU A 410 23.22 -0.24 3.22
N ALA A 411 22.86 0.83 3.93
CA ALA A 411 23.06 2.23 3.54
C ALA A 411 24.43 2.81 3.95
N SER A 412 25.45 1.97 4.19
CA SER A 412 26.79 2.44 4.60
C SER A 412 27.73 2.76 3.42
N ASP A 413 28.72 3.62 3.67
CA ASP A 413 29.81 3.96 2.73
C ASP A 413 30.49 2.71 2.14
N ALA A 414 30.64 1.66 2.94
CA ALA A 414 31.28 0.40 2.55
C ALA A 414 30.56 -0.31 1.40
N LEU A 415 29.25 -0.08 1.26
CA LEU A 415 28.40 -0.63 0.21
C LEU A 415 28.21 0.34 -0.98
N GLN A 416 28.85 1.52 -0.95
CA GLN A 416 29.05 2.43 -2.09
C GLN A 416 27.79 2.75 -2.92
N GLY A 417 26.62 2.72 -2.28
CA GLY A 417 25.32 2.96 -2.93
C GLY A 417 24.78 1.81 -3.79
N ARG A 418 25.33 0.60 -3.65
CA ARG A 418 24.76 -0.69 -4.12
C ARG A 418 24.35 -0.78 -5.60
N LEU A 419 24.94 -0.01 -6.52
CA LEU A 419 24.57 -0.09 -7.95
C LEU A 419 24.79 -1.48 -8.52
N THR A 420 23.83 -1.94 -9.34
CA THR A 420 23.86 -3.27 -9.97
C THR A 420 25.19 -3.53 -10.71
N GLY A 421 25.75 -4.72 -10.49
CA GLY A 421 27.05 -5.13 -11.02
C GLY A 421 28.24 -4.43 -10.37
N THR A 422 28.11 -3.89 -9.16
CA THR A 422 29.25 -3.33 -8.39
C THR A 422 29.63 -4.18 -7.18
N GLN A 423 30.83 -3.93 -6.64
CA GLN A 423 31.25 -4.55 -5.38
C GLN A 423 30.35 -4.18 -4.19
N GLY A 424 29.65 -3.03 -4.25
CA GLY A 424 28.69 -2.60 -3.24
C GLY A 424 27.42 -3.46 -3.21
N GLU A 425 26.80 -3.68 -4.38
CA GLU A 425 25.69 -4.65 -4.52
C GLU A 425 26.15 -6.05 -4.12
N LYS A 426 27.36 -6.45 -4.51
CA LYS A 426 27.91 -7.76 -4.15
C LYS A 426 27.96 -7.96 -2.63
N LEU A 427 28.43 -6.97 -1.86
CA LEU A 427 28.44 -7.04 -0.39
C LEU A 427 27.03 -7.03 0.24
N ALA A 428 26.07 -6.32 -0.36
CA ALA A 428 24.68 -6.31 0.08
C ALA A 428 23.98 -7.66 -0.14
N THR A 429 24.19 -8.26 -1.31
CA THR A 429 23.60 -9.55 -1.70
C THR A 429 24.27 -10.74 -0.99
N GLU A 430 25.58 -10.68 -0.74
CA GLU A 430 26.27 -11.62 0.18
C GLU A 430 25.74 -11.52 1.62
N TYR A 431 25.39 -10.31 2.08
CA TYR A 431 24.77 -10.13 3.39
C TYR A 431 23.38 -10.77 3.46
N MET A 432 22.49 -10.51 2.50
CA MET A 432 21.16 -11.16 2.44
C MET A 432 21.26 -12.69 2.51
N ALA A 433 22.11 -13.28 1.65
CA ALA A 433 22.32 -14.72 1.60
C ALA A 433 22.87 -15.26 2.94
N SER A 434 23.80 -14.54 3.58
CA SER A 434 24.35 -14.95 4.89
C SER A 434 23.30 -14.98 6.01
N VAL A 435 22.31 -14.07 5.97
CA VAL A 435 21.20 -14.04 6.95
C VAL A 435 20.25 -15.21 6.67
N PHE A 436 19.80 -15.38 5.42
CA PHE A 436 18.92 -16.49 5.03
C PHE A 436 19.54 -17.87 5.36
N GLN A 437 20.86 -18.03 5.17
CA GLN A 437 21.59 -19.23 5.54
C GLN A 437 21.61 -19.47 7.05
N GLN A 438 21.80 -18.44 7.87
CA GLN A 438 21.80 -18.54 9.34
C GLN A 438 20.40 -18.83 9.91
N LEU A 439 19.34 -18.35 9.27
CA LEU A 439 17.96 -18.69 9.62
C LEU A 439 17.61 -20.16 9.31
N GLY A 440 18.30 -20.75 8.32
CA GLY A 440 18.08 -22.11 7.83
C GLY A 440 17.11 -22.21 6.65
N LEU A 441 17.00 -21.16 5.83
CA LEU A 441 16.16 -21.16 4.62
C LEU A 441 16.83 -21.92 3.47
N VAL A 442 16.01 -22.53 2.60
CA VAL A 442 16.49 -23.29 1.44
C VAL A 442 16.85 -22.33 0.30
N PRO A 443 18.03 -22.42 -0.34
CA PRO A 443 18.39 -21.61 -1.50
C PRO A 443 17.49 -21.86 -2.72
N PHE A 444 17.20 -20.82 -3.51
CA PHE A 444 16.35 -20.91 -4.71
C PHE A 444 16.86 -20.07 -5.91
N GLY A 445 18.18 -19.90 -5.99
CA GLY A 445 18.88 -19.38 -7.16
C GLY A 445 19.50 -20.48 -8.04
N ASP A 446 20.45 -20.07 -8.88
CA ASP A 446 21.17 -20.93 -9.82
C ASP A 446 21.95 -22.03 -9.07
N ASP A 447 21.97 -23.25 -9.61
CA ASP A 447 22.69 -24.42 -9.08
C ASP A 447 22.50 -24.69 -7.56
N ASN A 448 21.29 -24.44 -7.05
CA ASN A 448 20.94 -24.50 -5.62
C ASN A 448 21.76 -23.55 -4.71
N THR A 449 22.23 -22.43 -5.27
CA THR A 449 22.78 -21.30 -4.49
C THR A 449 21.67 -20.30 -4.14
N TYR A 450 21.95 -19.33 -3.26
CA TYR A 450 21.00 -18.24 -3.01
C TYR A 450 20.91 -17.22 -4.15
N TYR A 451 21.71 -17.34 -5.22
CA TYR A 451 21.91 -16.28 -6.20
C TYR A 451 21.30 -16.64 -7.55
N SER A 452 20.46 -15.76 -8.12
CA SER A 452 20.05 -15.84 -9.53
C SER A 452 20.71 -14.70 -10.29
N ASN A 453 21.61 -15.05 -11.21
CA ASN A 453 22.58 -14.15 -11.82
C ASN A 453 22.19 -13.86 -13.28
N PHE A 454 22.26 -12.60 -13.71
CA PHE A 454 21.85 -12.21 -15.06
C PHE A 454 22.82 -11.20 -15.70
N ASP A 455 23.13 -11.40 -16.97
CA ASP A 455 23.93 -10.45 -17.75
C ASP A 455 23.08 -9.25 -18.18
N PHE A 456 23.60 -8.04 -17.98
CA PHE A 456 22.99 -6.80 -18.47
C PHE A 456 24.08 -5.86 -19.01
N THR A 457 23.67 -4.89 -19.84
CA THR A 457 24.56 -3.82 -20.29
C THR A 457 24.48 -2.67 -19.30
N ALA A 458 25.53 -2.46 -18.52
CA ALA A 458 25.62 -1.46 -17.46
C ALA A 458 26.02 -0.06 -17.95
N GLY A 459 26.44 0.06 -19.20
CA GLY A 459 26.93 1.29 -19.78
C GLY A 459 27.31 1.12 -21.24
N VAL A 460 27.68 2.23 -21.87
CA VAL A 460 28.34 2.23 -23.17
C VAL A 460 29.62 3.05 -23.09
N ALA A 461 30.65 2.61 -23.79
CA ALA A 461 31.97 3.24 -23.82
C ALA A 461 32.45 3.43 -25.27
N LEU A 462 33.49 4.25 -25.44
CA LEU A 462 34.16 4.39 -26.73
C LEU A 462 34.85 3.07 -27.10
N GLY A 463 34.43 2.47 -28.21
CA GLY A 463 35.11 1.31 -28.78
C GLY A 463 36.49 1.67 -29.32
N GLN A 464 37.35 0.65 -29.48
CA GLN A 464 38.67 0.83 -30.07
C GLN A 464 38.57 1.23 -31.55
N GLY A 465 39.50 2.06 -32.02
CA GLY A 465 39.59 2.48 -33.42
C GLY A 465 38.70 3.65 -33.84
N ASN A 466 37.98 4.31 -32.91
CA ASN A 466 37.21 5.53 -33.20
C ASN A 466 38.07 6.58 -33.92
N LYS A 467 37.60 7.05 -35.09
CA LYS A 467 38.33 7.99 -35.95
C LYS A 467 37.38 8.90 -36.70
N MET A 468 37.74 10.16 -36.88
CA MET A 468 36.95 11.12 -37.67
C MET A 468 37.90 12.01 -38.48
N GLU A 469 37.63 12.16 -39.77
CA GLU A 469 38.50 12.87 -40.71
C GLU A 469 37.69 13.82 -41.59
N LEU A 470 38.10 15.09 -41.61
CA LEU A 470 37.59 16.14 -42.47
C LEU A 470 38.55 16.37 -43.65
N THR A 471 37.99 16.41 -44.85
CA THR A 471 38.70 16.55 -46.13
C THR A 471 38.00 17.57 -47.03
N GLY A 472 38.65 18.01 -48.11
CA GLY A 472 38.08 19.00 -49.06
C GLY A 472 38.51 20.45 -48.79
N SER A 473 39.00 20.73 -47.59
CA SER A 473 39.83 21.88 -47.22
C SER A 473 41.26 21.76 -47.77
N PRO A 474 42.05 22.85 -47.87
CA PRO A 474 43.43 22.82 -48.35
C PRO A 474 44.42 22.03 -47.47
N GLN A 475 44.01 21.66 -46.26
CA GLN A 475 44.69 20.65 -45.42
C GLN A 475 43.66 19.65 -44.89
N LYS A 476 44.04 18.36 -44.85
CA LYS A 476 43.26 17.30 -44.18
C LYS A 476 43.32 17.50 -42.67
N MET A 477 42.17 17.41 -42.00
CA MET A 477 42.05 17.58 -40.56
C MET A 477 41.55 16.28 -39.92
N ASN A 478 42.36 15.67 -39.06
CA ASN A 478 41.93 14.57 -38.21
C ASN A 478 41.33 15.17 -36.93
N LEU A 479 40.22 14.62 -36.43
CA LEU A 479 39.56 15.08 -35.20
C LEU A 479 39.78 14.07 -34.07
N VAL A 480 40.23 14.55 -32.92
CA VAL A 480 40.57 13.74 -31.75
C VAL A 480 39.29 13.32 -31.01
N SER A 481 39.09 12.01 -30.85
CA SER A 481 37.95 11.49 -30.11
C SER A 481 38.07 11.86 -28.62
N ASP A 482 36.93 12.14 -27.99
CA ASP A 482 36.81 12.65 -26.62
C ASP A 482 37.36 14.07 -26.37
N GLN A 483 37.81 14.78 -27.42
CA GLN A 483 38.29 16.17 -27.33
C GLN A 483 37.64 17.08 -28.38
N ASP A 484 37.76 16.73 -29.67
CA ASP A 484 37.08 17.44 -30.76
C ASP A 484 35.63 16.93 -30.94
N TRP A 485 35.41 15.62 -30.74
CA TRP A 485 34.17 14.92 -31.04
C TRP A 485 33.95 13.66 -30.20
N ARG A 486 32.70 13.22 -30.07
CA ARG A 486 32.30 11.95 -29.43
C ARG A 486 31.03 11.40 -30.10
N PRO A 487 30.94 10.11 -30.47
CA PRO A 487 29.70 9.52 -30.95
C PRO A 487 28.57 9.63 -29.92
N LEU A 488 27.31 9.52 -30.36
CA LEU A 488 26.18 9.36 -29.45
C LEU A 488 25.97 7.86 -29.15
N SER A 489 25.47 7.53 -27.96
CA SER A 489 25.25 6.14 -27.51
C SER A 489 24.43 5.27 -28.48
N PHE A 490 23.51 5.90 -29.22
CA PHE A 490 22.65 5.24 -30.22
C PHE A 490 23.17 5.31 -31.68
N SER A 491 24.40 5.77 -31.92
CA SER A 491 24.94 5.90 -33.29
C SER A 491 24.92 4.58 -34.06
N GLN A 492 24.86 4.65 -35.39
CA GLN A 492 25.39 3.57 -36.24
C GLN A 492 26.90 3.42 -35.99
N THR A 493 27.36 2.17 -35.92
CA THR A 493 28.78 1.79 -35.81
C THR A 493 29.35 1.31 -37.15
N GLY A 494 30.69 1.25 -37.24
CA GLY A 494 31.45 0.88 -38.44
C GLY A 494 31.94 2.08 -39.25
N ASP A 495 32.40 1.81 -40.47
CA ASP A 495 32.95 2.81 -41.39
C ASP A 495 31.86 3.60 -42.13
N ILE A 496 31.88 4.92 -41.95
CA ILE A 496 31.00 5.88 -42.60
C ILE A 496 31.82 6.64 -43.67
N PRO A 497 31.49 6.48 -44.97
CA PRO A 497 32.30 7.01 -46.06
C PRO A 497 32.28 8.54 -46.15
N ALA A 498 33.28 9.10 -46.82
CA ALA A 498 33.48 10.55 -46.94
C ALA A 498 32.34 11.24 -47.72
N SER A 499 31.40 11.82 -46.98
CA SER A 499 30.20 12.50 -47.50
C SER A 499 30.22 13.99 -47.21
N GLU A 500 29.57 14.78 -48.06
CA GLU A 500 29.50 16.25 -47.93
C GLU A 500 28.75 16.68 -46.66
N ILE A 501 28.98 17.90 -46.19
CA ILE A 501 28.37 18.45 -44.96
C ILE A 501 27.41 19.60 -45.30
N VAL A 502 26.29 19.66 -44.59
CA VAL A 502 25.29 20.74 -44.66
C VAL A 502 24.90 21.20 -43.25
N PHE A 503 24.71 22.50 -43.04
CA PHE A 503 24.20 23.05 -41.77
C PHE A 503 22.67 23.22 -41.85
N ALA A 504 21.95 22.58 -40.92
CA ALA A 504 20.49 22.57 -40.85
C ALA A 504 19.99 23.11 -39.50
N GLY A 505 20.52 24.27 -39.07
CA GLY A 505 20.02 25.03 -37.92
C GLY A 505 19.92 24.21 -36.63
N TYR A 506 18.73 24.17 -36.03
CA TYR A 506 18.45 23.36 -34.84
C TYR A 506 18.07 21.90 -35.14
N GLY A 507 18.00 21.49 -36.42
CA GLY A 507 17.67 20.11 -36.83
C GLY A 507 16.22 19.69 -36.60
N ILE A 508 15.34 20.63 -36.27
CA ILE A 508 13.92 20.43 -35.96
C ILE A 508 13.09 20.53 -37.25
N GLU A 509 12.09 19.65 -37.39
CA GLU A 509 11.05 19.67 -38.41
C GLU A 509 9.69 19.45 -37.74
N THR A 510 8.67 20.21 -38.12
CA THR A 510 7.28 20.04 -37.62
C THR A 510 6.33 19.72 -38.78
N PRO A 511 5.28 18.89 -38.60
CA PRO A 511 4.32 18.61 -39.68
C PRO A 511 3.49 19.83 -40.11
N ASP A 512 3.31 20.06 -41.41
CA ASP A 512 2.63 21.24 -42.01
C ASP A 512 1.20 21.52 -41.51
N ASN A 513 0.57 20.55 -40.86
CA ASN A 513 -0.82 20.59 -40.40
C ASN A 513 -0.98 20.06 -38.97
N TRP A 514 0.05 20.25 -38.13
CA TRP A 514 -0.01 19.98 -36.69
C TRP A 514 -0.84 21.01 -35.91
N THR A 515 -1.28 20.62 -34.70
CA THR A 515 -2.07 21.45 -33.80
C THR A 515 -1.53 21.43 -32.37
N ASP A 516 -2.02 22.35 -31.54
CA ASP A 516 -1.93 22.28 -30.09
C ASP A 516 -2.92 21.24 -29.51
N SER A 517 -3.01 21.17 -28.18
CA SER A 517 -3.96 20.33 -27.43
C SER A 517 -5.43 20.71 -27.64
N ASN A 518 -5.71 21.92 -28.12
CA ASN A 518 -7.06 22.48 -28.30
C ASN A 518 -7.52 22.39 -29.77
N GLY A 519 -6.68 21.87 -30.67
CA GLY A 519 -6.96 21.78 -32.10
C GLY A 519 -6.64 23.04 -32.91
N LYS A 520 -6.04 24.08 -32.29
CA LYS A 520 -5.55 25.27 -32.99
C LYS A 520 -4.37 24.86 -33.89
N LYS A 521 -4.41 25.20 -35.18
CA LYS A 521 -3.28 24.98 -36.08
C LYS A 521 -2.07 25.79 -35.59
N LEU A 522 -0.92 25.14 -35.58
CA LEU A 522 0.36 25.76 -35.22
C LEU A 522 1.18 26.06 -36.48
N ASP A 523 1.96 27.14 -36.43
CA ASP A 523 2.86 27.50 -37.52
C ASP A 523 3.95 26.43 -37.66
N PRO A 524 4.34 26.04 -38.89
CA PRO A 524 5.42 25.09 -39.09
C PRO A 524 6.79 25.70 -38.76
N TYR A 525 7.76 24.86 -38.41
CA TYR A 525 9.17 25.18 -38.30
C TYR A 525 9.96 24.08 -39.03
N SER A 526 10.81 24.46 -39.97
CA SER A 526 11.64 23.53 -40.75
C SER A 526 13.07 24.02 -40.81
N SER A 527 13.97 23.28 -40.18
CA SER A 527 15.42 23.53 -40.29
C SER A 527 16.02 22.97 -41.58
N TYR A 528 15.21 22.31 -42.41
CA TYR A 528 15.58 21.62 -43.65
C TYR A 528 15.00 22.32 -44.90
N PHE A 529 14.42 23.51 -44.74
CA PHE A 529 13.74 24.24 -45.82
C PHE A 529 14.73 24.58 -46.95
N HIS A 530 14.39 24.13 -48.17
CA HIS A 530 15.26 24.16 -49.37
C HIS A 530 16.67 23.54 -49.21
N LEU A 531 16.87 22.62 -48.24
CA LEU A 531 18.16 21.96 -48.01
C LEU A 531 18.18 20.51 -48.50
N ASP A 532 19.01 20.21 -49.50
CA ASP A 532 19.32 18.83 -49.88
C ASP A 532 20.33 18.20 -48.91
N VAL A 533 19.83 17.29 -48.06
CA VAL A 533 20.61 16.53 -47.07
C VAL A 533 20.92 15.10 -47.50
N LYS A 534 20.46 14.65 -48.68
CA LYS A 534 20.52 13.24 -49.04
C LYS A 534 21.97 12.76 -49.20
N ASP A 535 22.29 11.64 -48.54
CA ASP A 535 23.62 11.02 -48.49
C ASP A 535 24.72 11.90 -47.88
N LYS A 536 24.35 12.98 -47.16
CA LYS A 536 25.25 13.97 -46.53
C LYS A 536 25.25 13.89 -45.00
N TRP A 537 26.23 14.54 -44.38
CA TRP A 537 26.25 14.81 -42.94
C TRP A 537 25.52 16.12 -42.62
N VAL A 538 24.63 16.10 -41.62
CA VAL A 538 23.83 17.25 -41.23
C VAL A 538 24.36 17.82 -39.90
N LEU A 539 24.97 19.01 -39.92
CA LEU A 539 25.38 19.75 -38.73
C LEU A 539 24.18 20.52 -38.16
N VAL A 540 23.88 20.31 -36.88
CA VAL A 540 22.76 20.95 -36.16
C VAL A 540 23.14 21.33 -34.74
N LEU A 541 22.37 22.25 -34.15
CA LEU A 541 22.48 22.65 -32.75
C LEU A 541 21.67 21.72 -31.82
N ARG A 542 22.22 21.44 -30.63
CA ARG A 542 21.70 20.49 -29.62
C ARG A 542 20.31 20.81 -29.11
N TYR A 543 20.01 22.08 -28.84
CA TYR A 543 18.81 22.51 -28.10
C TYR A 543 17.67 23.00 -29.02
N LEU A 544 17.08 24.16 -28.72
CA LEU A 544 16.06 24.85 -29.48
C LEU A 544 16.35 26.37 -29.45
N PRO A 545 15.78 27.19 -30.37
CA PRO A 545 15.98 28.64 -30.37
C PRO A 545 15.73 29.31 -29.02
N GLU A 546 16.71 30.08 -28.52
CA GLU A 546 16.71 30.58 -27.15
C GLU A 546 15.74 31.74 -26.85
N ASN A 547 15.34 32.54 -27.83
CA ASN A 547 14.48 33.73 -27.61
C ASN A 547 12.99 33.49 -27.95
N LEU A 548 12.56 32.22 -28.01
CA LEU A 548 11.16 31.86 -28.23
C LEU A 548 10.26 32.14 -27.02
N SER A 549 8.99 32.46 -27.29
CA SER A 549 7.94 32.51 -26.25
C SER A 549 7.74 31.15 -25.59
N GLN A 550 7.32 31.14 -24.32
CA GLN A 550 7.18 29.89 -23.56
C GLN A 550 6.24 28.89 -24.24
N ASP A 551 5.13 29.35 -24.81
CA ASP A 551 4.21 28.52 -25.58
C ASP A 551 4.91 27.87 -26.77
N ARG A 552 5.66 28.64 -27.57
CA ARG A 552 6.37 28.12 -28.74
C ARG A 552 7.52 27.18 -28.37
N ARG A 553 8.17 27.38 -27.21
CA ARG A 553 9.11 26.39 -26.64
C ARG A 553 8.37 25.10 -26.31
N ASN A 554 7.26 25.19 -25.56
CA ASN A 554 6.43 24.04 -25.17
C ASN A 554 5.91 23.25 -26.40
N GLU A 555 5.49 23.94 -27.46
CA GLU A 555 5.06 23.34 -28.73
C GLU A 555 6.16 22.49 -29.38
N LEU A 556 7.40 23.02 -29.43
CA LEU A 556 8.53 22.42 -30.14
C LEU A 556 9.29 21.35 -29.33
N LEU A 557 9.23 21.36 -27.98
CA LEU A 557 9.98 20.44 -27.10
C LEU A 557 9.94 18.96 -27.54
N ARG A 558 8.79 18.49 -28.03
CA ARG A 558 8.59 17.11 -28.53
C ARG A 558 9.52 16.69 -29.70
N PHE A 559 10.12 17.64 -30.40
CA PHE A 559 11.01 17.41 -31.55
C PHE A 559 12.50 17.71 -31.26
N THR A 560 12.85 18.16 -30.05
CA THR A 560 14.21 18.64 -29.74
C THR A 560 15.19 17.53 -29.34
N SER A 561 14.70 16.33 -29.02
CA SER A 561 15.55 15.22 -28.57
C SER A 561 16.56 14.80 -29.65
N LEU A 562 17.74 14.34 -29.23
CA LEU A 562 18.80 13.95 -30.17
C LEU A 562 18.39 12.73 -31.03
N ARG A 563 17.64 11.77 -30.46
CA ARG A 563 17.06 10.66 -31.23
C ARG A 563 16.02 11.17 -32.25
N HIS A 564 15.18 12.16 -31.91
CA HIS A 564 14.24 12.72 -32.88
C HIS A 564 14.96 13.41 -34.04
N LYS A 565 15.94 14.29 -33.75
CA LYS A 565 16.73 14.97 -34.79
C LYS A 565 17.46 13.98 -35.70
N ALA A 566 18.05 12.94 -35.13
CA ALA A 566 18.67 11.85 -35.90
C ALA A 566 17.65 11.10 -36.78
N LEU A 567 16.45 10.82 -36.27
CA LEU A 567 15.35 10.23 -37.03
C LEU A 567 14.90 11.15 -38.18
N THR A 568 14.74 12.45 -37.95
CA THR A 568 14.37 13.43 -38.99
C THR A 568 15.41 13.46 -40.12
N ALA A 569 16.70 13.50 -39.76
CA ALA A 569 17.80 13.46 -40.72
C ALA A 569 17.80 12.13 -41.52
N ARG A 570 17.66 10.99 -40.84
CA ARG A 570 17.58 9.65 -41.44
C ARG A 570 16.40 9.53 -42.42
N GLN A 571 15.21 10.00 -42.04
CA GLN A 571 14.02 9.99 -42.90
C GLN A 571 14.17 10.88 -44.14
N LYS A 572 14.94 11.97 -44.06
CA LYS A 572 15.32 12.80 -45.21
C LYS A 572 16.51 12.24 -46.01
N GLY A 573 17.00 11.04 -45.66
CA GLY A 573 18.07 10.34 -46.36
C GLY A 573 19.49 10.78 -46.03
N ALA A 574 19.71 11.49 -44.91
CA ALA A 574 21.04 11.85 -44.46
C ALA A 574 21.90 10.62 -44.12
N ARG A 575 23.21 10.72 -44.36
CA ARG A 575 24.19 9.69 -44.00
C ARG A 575 24.62 9.76 -42.53
N GLY A 576 24.60 10.96 -41.96
CA GLY A 576 24.93 11.17 -40.56
C GLY A 576 24.45 12.52 -40.04
N ILE A 577 24.49 12.68 -38.72
CA ILE A 577 24.14 13.91 -38.01
C ILE A 577 25.27 14.30 -37.03
N ILE A 578 25.60 15.59 -37.01
CA ILE A 578 26.64 16.20 -36.17
C ILE A 578 25.94 17.19 -35.24
N ILE A 579 26.09 17.00 -33.93
CA ILE A 579 25.49 17.86 -32.89
C ILE A 579 26.55 18.78 -32.31
N ALA A 580 26.42 20.09 -32.51
CA ALA A 580 27.13 21.10 -31.71
C ALA A 580 26.22 21.57 -30.57
N SER A 581 26.76 21.96 -29.41
CA SER A 581 25.93 22.43 -28.29
C SER A 581 25.42 23.86 -28.52
N GLY A 582 26.24 24.71 -29.13
CA GLY A 582 25.95 26.10 -29.48
C GLY A 582 26.44 27.07 -28.40
N PRO A 583 27.29 28.06 -28.71
CA PRO A 583 27.87 28.98 -27.72
C PRO A 583 26.86 29.71 -26.83
N ASN A 584 25.65 30.00 -27.32
CA ASN A 584 24.61 30.68 -26.53
C ASN A 584 24.02 29.77 -25.42
N SER A 585 24.15 28.44 -25.55
CA SER A 585 23.63 27.47 -24.57
C SER A 585 24.41 27.43 -23.25
N LYS A 586 25.67 27.90 -23.25
CA LYS A 586 26.57 28.00 -22.08
C LYS A 586 26.74 26.70 -21.28
N VAL A 587 26.63 25.54 -21.94
CA VAL A 587 26.87 24.24 -21.30
C VAL A 587 28.33 24.08 -20.88
N VAL A 588 28.55 23.40 -19.75
CA VAL A 588 29.90 23.07 -19.26
C VAL A 588 30.48 21.89 -20.04
N GLU A 589 29.70 20.83 -20.29
CA GLU A 589 30.10 19.73 -21.17
C GLU A 589 29.46 19.91 -22.57
N GLN A 590 30.28 20.32 -23.54
CA GLN A 590 29.84 20.55 -24.93
C GLN A 590 29.62 19.25 -25.72
N LEU A 591 30.48 18.26 -25.51
CA LEU A 591 30.27 16.90 -26.02
C LEU A 591 29.09 16.28 -25.26
N VAL A 592 28.31 15.42 -25.92
CA VAL A 592 27.22 14.71 -25.26
C VAL A 592 27.85 13.54 -24.49
N PRO A 593 27.59 13.34 -23.18
CA PRO A 593 28.13 12.20 -22.45
C PRO A 593 27.62 10.87 -23.04
N LEU A 594 28.45 9.83 -23.01
CA LEU A 594 28.11 8.50 -23.54
C LEU A 594 27.22 7.73 -22.53
N THR A 595 26.08 8.31 -22.16
CA THR A 595 25.16 7.69 -21.20
C THR A 595 24.45 6.49 -21.81
N PHE A 596 24.18 5.47 -20.98
CA PHE A 596 23.29 4.37 -21.31
C PHE A 596 21.93 4.90 -21.81
N ASP A 597 21.39 4.24 -22.84
CA ASP A 597 20.11 4.57 -23.48
C ASP A 597 19.28 3.30 -23.50
N ALA A 598 18.16 3.31 -22.76
CA ALA A 598 17.47 2.09 -22.33
C ALA A 598 16.92 1.21 -23.46
N SER A 599 16.79 1.72 -24.70
CA SER A 599 16.37 0.84 -25.81
C SER A 599 17.52 0.04 -26.44
N LEU A 600 18.79 0.40 -26.15
CA LEU A 600 20.06 -0.06 -26.75
C LEU A 600 20.21 0.01 -28.29
N ALA A 601 19.13 -0.19 -29.04
CA ALA A 601 19.07 -0.21 -30.49
C ALA A 601 19.56 1.09 -31.13
N SER A 602 20.42 0.92 -32.13
CA SER A 602 20.94 1.98 -32.98
C SER A 602 19.83 2.79 -33.67
N SER A 603 20.08 4.07 -33.90
CA SER A 603 19.23 4.94 -34.71
C SER A 603 19.22 4.58 -36.20
N GLY A 604 20.16 3.73 -36.67
CA GLY A 604 20.32 3.43 -38.10
C GLY A 604 20.86 4.63 -38.91
N ILE A 605 21.56 5.55 -38.26
CA ILE A 605 22.27 6.69 -38.86
C ILE A 605 23.52 7.00 -38.00
N ALA A 606 24.61 7.41 -38.63
CA ALA A 606 25.80 7.85 -37.90
C ALA A 606 25.50 9.13 -37.11
N ALA A 607 25.68 9.14 -35.79
CA ALA A 607 25.29 10.25 -34.94
C ALA A 607 26.43 10.62 -33.98
N VAL A 608 26.94 11.84 -34.09
CA VAL A 608 28.09 12.32 -33.32
C VAL A 608 27.82 13.69 -32.71
N SER A 609 28.47 13.98 -31.60
CA SER A 609 28.59 15.33 -31.03
C SER A 609 30.00 15.89 -31.27
N VAL A 610 30.11 17.22 -31.37
CA VAL A 610 31.35 17.96 -31.52
C VAL A 610 31.38 19.14 -30.56
N THR A 611 32.58 19.58 -30.18
CA THR A 611 32.75 20.85 -29.48
C THR A 611 32.37 22.02 -30.38
N ASP A 612 31.94 23.13 -29.79
CA ASP A 612 31.54 24.33 -30.54
C ASP A 612 32.74 24.88 -31.33
N ALA A 613 33.95 24.78 -30.78
CA ALA A 613 35.20 25.10 -31.48
C ALA A 613 35.47 24.20 -32.71
N THR A 614 35.08 22.92 -32.66
CA THR A 614 35.18 22.01 -33.83
C THR A 614 34.13 22.33 -34.88
N ALA A 615 32.91 22.71 -34.48
CA ALA A 615 31.89 23.19 -35.41
C ALA A 615 32.27 24.54 -36.05
N ASP A 616 32.86 25.49 -35.30
CA ASP A 616 33.42 26.72 -35.88
C ASP A 616 34.60 26.44 -36.84
N ARG A 617 35.45 25.44 -36.54
CA ARG A 617 36.49 24.96 -37.47
C ARG A 617 35.90 24.41 -38.77
N ILE A 618 34.79 23.65 -38.71
CA ILE A 618 34.07 23.15 -39.89
C ILE A 618 33.46 24.31 -40.71
N LEU A 619 32.79 25.28 -40.06
CA LEU A 619 32.18 26.44 -40.73
C LEU A 619 33.22 27.37 -41.37
N SER A 620 34.39 27.50 -40.74
CA SER A 620 35.52 28.28 -41.25
C SER A 620 36.20 27.59 -42.44
N ALA A 621 36.42 26.28 -42.35
CA ALA A 621 37.01 25.49 -43.44
C ALA A 621 36.09 25.37 -44.68
N ALA A 622 34.81 25.69 -44.53
CA ALA A 622 33.83 25.79 -45.61
C ALA A 622 33.73 27.20 -46.23
N GLU A 623 34.56 28.15 -45.80
CA GLU A 623 34.61 29.54 -46.29
C GLU A 623 33.26 30.29 -46.19
N THR A 624 32.39 29.90 -45.25
CA THR A 624 31.00 30.41 -45.12
C THR A 624 30.89 31.89 -44.73
N GLY A 625 31.98 32.49 -44.24
CA GLY A 625 31.98 33.86 -43.72
C GLY A 625 31.19 34.08 -42.43
N LYS A 626 30.72 33.00 -41.76
CA LYS A 626 29.91 33.05 -40.54
C LYS A 626 30.46 32.12 -39.45
N THR A 627 30.39 32.56 -38.20
CA THR A 627 30.69 31.72 -37.03
C THR A 627 29.43 31.04 -36.47
N LEU A 628 29.62 29.99 -35.67
CA LEU A 628 28.56 29.25 -35.01
C LEU A 628 27.71 30.14 -34.08
N VAL A 629 28.36 31.05 -33.35
CA VAL A 629 27.66 32.02 -32.48
C VAL A 629 26.80 33.01 -33.28
N GLN A 630 27.25 33.44 -34.47
CA GLN A 630 26.44 34.30 -35.35
C GLN A 630 25.23 33.53 -35.89
N LEU A 631 25.43 32.30 -36.38
CA LEU A 631 24.36 31.44 -36.88
C LEU A 631 23.33 31.11 -35.78
N GLN A 632 23.79 30.80 -34.56
CA GLN A 632 22.90 30.54 -33.43
C GLN A 632 22.14 31.81 -33.01
N THR A 633 22.78 32.97 -32.93
CA THR A 633 22.12 34.23 -32.54
C THR A 633 21.07 34.68 -33.56
N ASP A 634 21.23 34.32 -34.85
CA ASP A 634 20.17 34.48 -35.86
C ASP A 634 19.04 33.43 -35.67
N LEU A 635 19.38 32.16 -35.49
CA LEU A 635 18.40 31.08 -35.25
C LEU A 635 17.56 31.28 -33.99
N ASP A 636 18.15 31.82 -32.92
CA ASP A 636 17.53 31.97 -31.61
C ASP A 636 16.30 32.88 -31.61
N LYS A 637 16.16 33.72 -32.65
CA LYS A 637 14.98 34.58 -32.90
C LYS A 637 13.71 33.76 -33.20
N GLY A 638 13.86 32.49 -33.61
CA GLY A 638 12.75 31.59 -33.95
C GLY A 638 12.40 31.55 -35.44
N ASP A 639 13.06 32.37 -36.27
CA ASP A 639 12.86 32.38 -37.72
C ASP A 639 13.38 31.09 -38.39
N SER A 640 12.71 30.66 -39.47
CA SER A 640 13.20 29.57 -40.32
C SER A 640 14.23 30.09 -41.31
N ILE A 641 15.52 29.94 -41.00
CA ILE A 641 16.60 30.31 -41.92
C ILE A 641 16.81 29.23 -43.00
N GLN A 642 17.34 29.63 -44.15
CA GLN A 642 17.79 28.69 -45.18
C GLN A 642 19.04 27.92 -44.69
N GLY A 643 19.03 26.61 -44.86
CA GLY A 643 20.18 25.75 -44.55
C GLY A 643 21.39 26.05 -45.44
N ILE A 644 22.60 25.82 -44.93
CA ILE A 644 23.85 26.26 -45.57
C ILE A 644 24.66 25.03 -46.03
N PRO A 645 24.84 24.81 -47.35
CA PRO A 645 25.77 23.79 -47.85
C PRO A 645 27.23 24.18 -47.55
N LEU A 646 28.00 23.28 -46.94
CA LEU A 646 29.37 23.57 -46.47
C LEU A 646 30.44 23.26 -47.54
N GLY A 647 30.14 23.60 -48.79
CA GLY A 647 31.05 23.53 -49.92
C GLY A 647 31.59 22.13 -50.21
N LYS A 648 32.90 22.05 -50.50
CA LYS A 648 33.58 20.80 -50.86
C LYS A 648 33.97 19.93 -49.65
N LEU A 649 33.66 20.35 -48.43
CA LEU A 649 34.04 19.61 -47.23
C LEU A 649 33.35 18.24 -47.20
N LYS A 650 34.15 17.19 -47.00
CA LYS A 650 33.69 15.81 -46.82
C LYS A 650 34.20 15.23 -45.52
N LEU A 651 33.28 14.62 -44.77
CA LEU A 651 33.50 14.00 -43.48
C LEU A 651 33.37 12.48 -43.60
N SER A 652 34.38 11.76 -43.12
CA SER A 652 34.32 10.31 -42.87
C SER A 652 34.57 10.01 -41.40
N ALA A 653 34.00 8.93 -40.90
CA ALA A 653 34.20 8.47 -39.53
C ALA A 653 34.23 6.95 -39.46
N HIS A 654 35.08 6.39 -38.60
CA HIS A 654 34.94 5.03 -38.08
C HIS A 654 34.36 5.16 -36.67
N ILE A 655 33.15 4.66 -36.44
CA ILE A 655 32.45 4.78 -35.16
C ILE A 655 32.41 3.42 -34.48
N ALA A 656 33.03 3.32 -33.30
CA ALA A 656 33.00 2.12 -32.48
C ALA A 656 32.36 2.44 -31.11
N ILE A 657 31.37 1.67 -30.71
CA ILE A 657 30.75 1.77 -29.39
C ILE A 657 30.84 0.40 -28.75
N ALA A 658 31.39 0.34 -27.54
CA ALA A 658 31.42 -0.87 -26.72
C ALA A 658 30.22 -0.85 -25.76
N GLN A 659 29.48 -1.96 -25.69
CA GLN A 659 28.52 -2.18 -24.60
C GLN A 659 29.28 -2.73 -23.39
N GLU A 660 29.25 -2.05 -22.26
CA GLU A 660 29.84 -2.54 -21.01
C GLU A 660 28.89 -3.55 -20.37
N LYS A 661 29.15 -4.84 -20.57
CA LYS A 661 28.40 -5.89 -19.90
C LYS A 661 28.87 -6.10 -18.46
N LYS A 662 27.91 -6.23 -17.54
CA LYS A 662 28.12 -6.65 -16.15
C LYS A 662 27.06 -7.70 -15.81
N GLN A 663 27.18 -8.28 -14.62
CA GLN A 663 26.26 -9.28 -14.10
C GLN A 663 25.55 -8.70 -12.86
N GLY A 664 24.21 -8.71 -12.87
CA GLY A 664 23.37 -8.43 -11.70
C GLY A 664 23.04 -9.73 -10.96
N ARG A 665 22.60 -9.62 -9.70
CA ARG A 665 22.45 -10.78 -8.80
C ARG A 665 21.26 -10.63 -7.85
N ASN A 666 20.16 -11.30 -8.17
CA ASN A 666 19.06 -11.49 -7.23
C ASN A 666 19.49 -12.40 -6.08
N VAL A 667 18.84 -12.28 -4.91
CA VAL A 667 18.96 -13.24 -3.80
C VAL A 667 17.61 -13.88 -3.52
N LEU A 668 17.56 -15.22 -3.50
CA LEU A 668 16.33 -16.02 -3.44
C LEU A 668 16.46 -17.14 -2.39
N ALA A 669 15.53 -17.17 -1.42
CA ALA A 669 15.50 -18.16 -0.34
C ALA A 669 14.07 -18.57 0.03
N VAL A 670 13.82 -19.83 0.35
CA VAL A 670 12.49 -20.39 0.60
C VAL A 670 12.37 -20.88 2.05
N LEU A 671 11.31 -20.45 2.74
CA LEU A 671 10.78 -21.15 3.91
C LEU A 671 9.80 -22.21 3.39
N CYS A 672 10.30 -23.43 3.21
CA CYS A 672 9.49 -24.55 2.74
C CYS A 672 8.41 -24.89 3.76
N LYS A 673 7.23 -25.29 3.29
CA LYS A 673 6.14 -25.96 4.02
C LYS A 673 6.62 -27.26 4.65
N GLY A 674 7.23 -28.12 3.83
CA GLY A 674 7.90 -29.35 4.26
C GLY A 674 9.38 -29.12 4.62
N THR A 675 10.22 -30.07 4.22
CA THR A 675 11.70 -30.02 4.32
C THR A 675 12.37 -29.56 3.02
N GLU A 676 11.66 -29.61 1.91
CA GLU A 676 12.10 -29.25 0.55
C GLU A 676 10.98 -28.42 -0.14
N PRO A 677 11.28 -27.66 -1.20
CA PRO A 677 10.28 -26.81 -1.85
C PRO A 677 9.13 -27.58 -2.53
N ASP A 678 7.88 -27.19 -2.25
CA ASP A 678 6.64 -27.83 -2.75
C ASP A 678 5.86 -26.92 -3.72
N PHE A 679 6.32 -26.85 -4.96
CA PHE A 679 5.66 -26.08 -6.03
C PHE A 679 4.36 -26.71 -6.57
N HIS A 680 3.86 -27.81 -5.99
CA HIS A 680 2.49 -28.25 -6.24
C HIS A 680 1.46 -27.36 -5.54
N THR A 681 1.89 -26.62 -4.51
CA THR A 681 1.11 -25.53 -3.91
C THR A 681 1.74 -24.19 -4.29
N ALA A 682 1.03 -23.35 -5.05
CA ALA A 682 1.59 -22.07 -5.53
C ALA A 682 2.14 -21.22 -4.35
N PRO A 683 3.42 -20.84 -4.33
CA PRO A 683 4.04 -20.12 -3.21
C PRO A 683 3.69 -18.63 -3.22
N ILE A 684 3.96 -17.97 -2.10
CA ILE A 684 3.96 -16.50 -1.99
C ILE A 684 5.37 -16.01 -2.26
N ILE A 685 5.51 -14.84 -2.89
CA ILE A 685 6.76 -14.07 -2.85
C ILE A 685 6.59 -12.89 -1.90
N ILE A 686 7.57 -12.66 -1.02
CA ILE A 686 7.75 -11.41 -0.26
C ILE A 686 9.14 -10.85 -0.59
N GLY A 687 9.21 -9.60 -1.05
CA GLY A 687 10.48 -9.05 -1.53
C GLY A 687 10.58 -7.53 -1.58
N ALA A 688 11.77 -7.08 -1.95
CA ALA A 688 12.19 -5.69 -2.14
C ALA A 688 13.40 -5.67 -3.09
N HIS A 689 13.77 -4.51 -3.65
CA HIS A 689 15.04 -4.38 -4.37
C HIS A 689 16.24 -4.17 -3.42
N ILE A 690 17.45 -4.50 -3.90
CA ILE A 690 18.72 -4.43 -3.17
C ILE A 690 19.71 -3.42 -3.79
N ASP A 691 19.50 -3.04 -5.06
CA ASP A 691 20.36 -2.12 -5.80
C ASP A 691 19.84 -0.67 -5.84
N HIS A 692 20.78 0.29 -5.85
CA HIS A 692 20.50 1.73 -5.83
C HIS A 692 21.54 2.50 -6.67
N LEU A 693 21.50 3.83 -6.69
CA LEU A 693 22.20 4.68 -7.67
C LEU A 693 23.74 4.78 -7.56
N GLY A 694 24.38 4.14 -6.59
CA GLY A 694 25.84 4.09 -6.48
C GLY A 694 26.53 5.42 -6.18
N THR A 695 27.72 5.63 -6.74
CA THR A 695 28.59 6.80 -6.49
C THR A 695 28.42 7.97 -7.47
N ASN A 696 27.57 7.82 -8.50
CA ASN A 696 27.44 8.81 -9.58
C ASN A 696 25.98 9.07 -10.02
N GLY A 697 24.99 8.55 -9.29
CA GLY A 697 23.57 8.87 -9.48
C GLY A 697 22.87 8.29 -10.72
N GLY A 698 23.60 8.02 -11.80
CA GLY A 698 23.00 7.55 -13.05
C GLY A 698 22.01 8.56 -13.67
N SER A 699 21.12 8.07 -14.52
CA SER A 699 20.12 8.90 -15.21
C SER A 699 18.86 9.22 -14.40
N SER A 700 18.66 8.53 -13.27
CA SER A 700 17.49 8.65 -12.39
C SER A 700 17.76 9.50 -11.14
N SER A 701 19.02 9.83 -10.82
CA SER A 701 19.38 10.75 -9.73
C SER A 701 18.79 12.15 -9.89
N ARG A 702 18.41 12.74 -8.74
CA ARG A 702 17.91 14.12 -8.62
C ARG A 702 19.00 15.12 -8.18
N ALA A 703 20.22 14.65 -7.93
CA ALA A 703 21.36 15.42 -7.45
C ALA A 703 21.84 16.48 -8.46
N LYS A 704 22.53 17.53 -7.98
CA LYS A 704 22.97 18.67 -8.79
C LYS A 704 24.35 19.18 -8.39
N GLY A 705 25.11 19.66 -9.37
CA GLY A 705 26.48 20.14 -9.16
C GLY A 705 27.35 19.05 -8.52
N ASP A 706 28.18 19.46 -7.56
CA ASP A 706 29.13 18.58 -6.85
C ASP A 706 28.46 17.39 -6.12
N GLU A 707 27.14 17.42 -5.93
CA GLU A 707 26.40 16.32 -5.29
C GLU A 707 26.24 15.09 -6.19
N VAL A 708 26.35 15.23 -7.51
CA VAL A 708 26.19 14.12 -8.47
C VAL A 708 27.21 13.00 -8.23
N HIS A 709 28.40 13.34 -7.73
CA HIS A 709 29.51 12.40 -7.49
C HIS A 709 29.62 11.91 -6.03
N LYS A 710 28.57 12.09 -5.23
CA LYS A 710 28.48 11.53 -3.87
C LYS A 710 27.88 10.11 -3.90
N ILE A 711 28.11 9.35 -2.83
CA ILE A 711 27.40 8.09 -2.59
C ILE A 711 25.91 8.39 -2.41
N HIS A 712 25.08 7.74 -3.21
CA HIS A 712 23.64 7.66 -3.03
C HIS A 712 23.37 6.48 -2.09
N HIS A 713 22.92 6.75 -0.88
CA HIS A 713 22.90 5.74 0.19
C HIS A 713 21.66 4.83 0.14
N GLY A 714 20.53 5.30 -0.39
CA GLY A 714 19.30 4.52 -0.56
C GLY A 714 18.77 3.91 0.74
N ALA A 715 18.83 4.67 1.84
CA ALA A 715 18.42 4.23 3.17
C ALA A 715 16.91 3.98 3.29
N ASP A 716 16.09 4.81 2.65
CA ASP A 716 14.65 4.54 2.51
C ASP A 716 14.39 3.70 1.27
N ASP A 717 14.87 4.16 0.11
CA ASP A 717 14.62 3.60 -1.23
C ASP A 717 14.47 2.08 -1.20
N ASN A 718 15.60 1.41 -0.92
CA ASN A 718 15.68 -0.04 -0.97
C ASN A 718 16.12 -0.69 0.35
N ALA A 719 16.90 0.01 1.18
CA ALA A 719 17.46 -0.58 2.38
C ALA A 719 16.38 -0.83 3.44
N SER A 720 15.36 0.04 3.49
CA SER A 720 14.20 -0.16 4.37
C SER A 720 13.39 -1.40 3.98
N GLY A 721 13.10 -1.58 2.68
CA GLY A 721 12.39 -2.75 2.15
C GLY A 721 13.19 -4.03 2.35
N SER A 722 14.47 -4.04 1.95
CA SER A 722 15.37 -5.18 2.10
C SER A 722 15.57 -5.59 3.58
N ALA A 723 15.65 -4.63 4.51
CA ALA A 723 15.65 -4.93 5.95
C ALA A 723 14.33 -5.59 6.39
N GLY A 724 13.19 -5.08 5.91
CA GLY A 724 11.88 -5.68 6.16
C GLY A 724 11.78 -7.14 5.69
N VAL A 725 12.37 -7.50 4.55
CA VAL A 725 12.41 -8.90 4.06
C VAL A 725 13.16 -9.81 5.04
N LEU A 726 14.29 -9.35 5.60
CA LEU A 726 15.07 -10.12 6.57
C LEU A 726 14.34 -10.30 7.91
N GLU A 727 13.73 -9.23 8.43
CA GLU A 727 12.96 -9.27 9.68
C GLU A 727 11.75 -10.21 9.57
N ILE A 728 10.99 -10.13 8.46
CA ILE A 728 9.87 -11.02 8.18
C ILE A 728 10.35 -12.48 8.05
N ALA A 729 11.51 -12.72 7.42
CA ALA A 729 12.10 -14.04 7.34
C ALA A 729 12.47 -14.60 8.72
N GLN A 730 13.13 -13.82 9.57
CA GLN A 730 13.52 -14.21 10.91
C GLN A 730 12.30 -14.54 11.79
N TRP A 731 11.28 -13.67 11.76
CA TRP A 731 10.04 -13.85 12.51
C TRP A 731 9.22 -15.05 12.05
N LEU A 732 9.03 -15.27 10.75
CA LEU A 732 8.27 -16.43 10.23
C LEU A 732 8.99 -17.75 10.51
N VAL A 733 10.32 -17.77 10.46
CA VAL A 733 11.14 -18.93 10.82
C VAL A 733 11.01 -19.26 12.31
N ASP A 734 11.00 -18.26 13.20
CA ASP A 734 10.74 -18.46 14.63
C ASP A 734 9.30 -18.95 14.89
N MET A 735 8.29 -18.31 14.28
CA MET A 735 6.90 -18.78 14.38
C MET A 735 6.75 -20.25 13.97
N LYS A 736 7.46 -20.70 12.93
CA LYS A 736 7.47 -22.11 12.53
C LYS A 736 8.18 -23.00 13.54
N LYS A 737 9.35 -22.59 14.05
CA LYS A 737 10.10 -23.32 15.11
C LYS A 737 9.28 -23.47 16.40
N GLN A 738 8.42 -22.50 16.72
CA GLN A 738 7.51 -22.52 17.86
C GLN A 738 6.17 -23.25 17.60
N GLY A 739 5.94 -23.79 16.40
CA GLY A 739 4.68 -24.44 16.03
C GLY A 739 3.48 -23.49 15.87
N LYS A 740 3.73 -22.18 15.79
CA LYS A 740 2.71 -21.12 15.63
C LYS A 740 2.37 -20.81 14.17
N LEU A 741 3.11 -21.38 13.21
CA LEU A 741 2.87 -21.23 11.76
C LEU A 741 2.39 -22.56 11.15
N ASP A 742 1.08 -22.72 11.00
CA ASP A 742 0.47 -23.88 10.33
C ASP A 742 0.53 -23.74 8.79
N GLN A 743 1.76 -23.78 8.27
CA GLN A 743 2.10 -23.47 6.90
C GLN A 743 1.51 -24.49 5.89
N LYS A 744 0.78 -24.00 4.88
CA LYS A 744 0.14 -24.80 3.81
C LYS A 744 0.83 -24.68 2.45
N ARG A 745 1.57 -23.60 2.23
CA ARG A 745 2.34 -23.29 1.00
C ARG A 745 3.70 -22.69 1.33
N ASP A 746 4.61 -22.74 0.38
CA ASP A 746 5.95 -22.18 0.52
C ASP A 746 5.95 -20.64 0.48
N ILE A 747 6.96 -20.05 1.10
CA ILE A 747 7.20 -18.60 1.11
C ILE A 747 8.60 -18.36 0.54
N LEU A 748 8.67 -17.67 -0.60
CA LEU A 748 9.91 -17.25 -1.26
C LEU A 748 10.24 -15.80 -0.85
N PHE A 749 11.37 -15.63 -0.18
CA PHE A 749 11.98 -14.34 0.11
C PHE A 749 12.87 -13.94 -1.07
N ALA A 750 12.71 -12.71 -1.56
CA ALA A 750 13.45 -12.20 -2.71
C ALA A 750 14.05 -10.82 -2.44
N ALA A 751 15.33 -10.66 -2.81
CA ALA A 751 15.99 -9.36 -2.94
C ALA A 751 16.35 -9.15 -4.43
N TRP A 752 15.69 -8.20 -5.08
CA TRP A 752 15.79 -7.97 -6.53
C TRP A 752 16.95 -7.04 -6.89
N SER A 753 17.61 -7.34 -8.00
CA SER A 753 18.74 -6.58 -8.55
C SER A 753 18.35 -5.94 -9.89
N GLY A 754 18.90 -4.77 -10.20
CA GLY A 754 18.61 -4.00 -11.41
C GLY A 754 17.20 -3.40 -11.48
N GLU A 755 16.57 -3.08 -10.33
CA GLU A 755 15.28 -2.37 -10.31
C GLU A 755 15.44 -1.00 -10.98
N GLU A 756 16.42 -0.24 -10.50
CA GLU A 756 16.81 1.13 -10.91
C GLU A 756 17.18 1.25 -12.40
N LEU A 757 17.50 0.10 -13.02
CA LEU A 757 17.89 -0.02 -14.41
C LEU A 757 16.76 -0.53 -15.31
N GLY A 758 15.56 -0.74 -14.75
CA GLY A 758 14.34 -1.14 -15.45
C GLY A 758 13.83 -2.54 -15.08
N LEU A 759 13.71 -2.85 -13.78
CA LEU A 759 13.13 -4.11 -13.26
C LEU A 759 13.86 -5.38 -13.76
N LEU A 760 15.17 -5.32 -13.96
CA LEU A 760 15.92 -6.35 -14.68
C LEU A 760 15.88 -7.71 -13.97
N GLY A 761 16.06 -7.73 -12.64
CA GLY A 761 16.14 -8.95 -11.84
C GLY A 761 14.81 -9.67 -11.68
N SER A 762 13.71 -8.95 -11.40
CA SER A 762 12.38 -9.56 -11.38
C SER A 762 11.95 -10.02 -12.76
N THR A 763 12.33 -9.28 -13.82
CA THR A 763 12.09 -9.68 -15.22
C THR A 763 12.81 -10.97 -15.54
N HIS A 764 14.10 -11.06 -15.23
CA HIS A 764 14.89 -12.28 -15.39
C HIS A 764 14.27 -13.48 -14.65
N PHE A 765 13.85 -13.29 -13.39
CA PHE A 765 13.19 -14.34 -12.62
C PHE A 765 11.88 -14.81 -13.29
N CYS A 766 11.02 -13.87 -13.70
CA CYS A 766 9.77 -14.18 -14.39
C CYS A 766 9.99 -14.91 -15.73
N GLU A 767 10.99 -14.50 -16.51
CA GLU A 767 11.34 -15.15 -17.77
C GLU A 767 11.91 -16.55 -17.57
N SER A 768 12.84 -16.71 -16.63
CA SER A 768 13.44 -18.01 -16.29
C SER A 768 12.39 -19.00 -15.76
N LEU A 769 11.50 -18.55 -14.88
CA LEU A 769 10.39 -19.37 -14.34
C LEU A 769 9.36 -19.74 -15.43
N ALA A 770 8.96 -18.78 -16.27
CA ALA A 770 8.04 -19.02 -17.38
C ALA A 770 8.63 -20.00 -18.42
N LYS A 771 9.91 -19.83 -18.77
CA LYS A 771 10.65 -20.73 -19.66
C LYS A 771 10.79 -22.13 -19.07
N MET A 772 11.09 -22.26 -17.78
CA MET A 772 11.19 -23.55 -17.08
C MET A 772 9.85 -24.31 -17.06
N ILE A 773 8.75 -23.64 -16.70
CA ILE A 773 7.46 -24.30 -16.46
C ILE A 773 6.61 -24.42 -17.73
N LYS A 774 6.74 -23.49 -18.70
CA LYS A 774 5.89 -23.40 -19.90
C LYS A 774 6.64 -23.52 -21.23
N GLY A 775 7.98 -23.50 -21.22
CA GLY A 775 8.81 -23.50 -22.44
C GLY A 775 8.92 -22.14 -23.15
N ASP A 776 8.16 -21.13 -22.73
CA ASP A 776 8.16 -19.77 -23.29
C ASP A 776 8.47 -18.73 -22.19
N PRO A 777 9.56 -17.95 -22.29
CA PRO A 777 9.88 -16.90 -21.33
C PRO A 777 8.84 -15.77 -21.28
N ASN A 778 7.93 -15.65 -22.25
CA ASN A 778 6.88 -14.62 -22.30
C ASN A 778 5.53 -15.11 -21.71
N ALA A 779 5.44 -16.37 -21.27
CA ALA A 779 4.19 -16.96 -20.81
C ALA A 779 3.61 -16.30 -19.54
N LYS A 780 2.29 -16.44 -19.36
CA LYS A 780 1.58 -16.07 -18.12
C LYS A 780 1.90 -17.05 -17.00
N LEU A 781 1.97 -16.53 -15.77
CA LEU A 781 2.30 -17.26 -14.54
C LEU A 781 1.11 -17.37 -13.57
N THR A 782 -0.10 -17.02 -14.02
CA THR A 782 -1.35 -17.15 -13.25
C THR A 782 -1.51 -18.54 -12.65
N GLY A 783 -1.71 -18.60 -11.33
CA GLY A 783 -1.82 -19.85 -10.56
C GLY A 783 -0.52 -20.62 -10.35
N MET A 784 0.63 -20.14 -10.86
CA MET A 784 1.95 -20.70 -10.54
C MET A 784 2.55 -20.06 -9.28
N LEU A 785 2.18 -18.80 -9.00
CA LEU A 785 2.47 -18.06 -7.78
C LEU A 785 1.14 -17.56 -7.20
N ALA A 786 0.99 -17.59 -5.88
CA ALA A 786 -0.26 -17.22 -5.19
C ALA A 786 -0.44 -15.70 -5.11
N ALA A 787 0.62 -14.97 -4.76
CA ALA A 787 0.69 -13.52 -4.78
C ALA A 787 2.17 -13.06 -4.72
N VAL A 788 2.42 -11.81 -5.09
CA VAL A 788 3.69 -11.13 -4.78
C VAL A 788 3.43 -9.92 -3.88
N LEU A 789 4.08 -9.92 -2.72
CA LEU A 789 4.10 -8.85 -1.74
C LEU A 789 5.43 -8.11 -1.88
N ASN A 790 5.38 -6.79 -2.05
CA ASN A 790 6.55 -5.96 -2.33
C ASN A 790 6.67 -4.82 -1.31
N MET A 791 7.90 -4.47 -0.95
CA MET A 791 8.20 -3.40 0.01
C MET A 791 9.26 -2.46 -0.58
N ASP A 792 8.89 -1.19 -0.65
CA ASP A 792 9.54 -0.15 -1.46
C ASP A 792 9.35 1.16 -0.69
N MET A 793 10.43 1.86 -0.31
CA MET A 793 10.35 3.08 0.52
C MET A 793 9.45 2.94 1.78
N ILE A 794 9.75 2.02 2.71
CA ILE A 794 8.92 1.74 3.90
C ILE A 794 9.37 2.44 5.20
N GLY A 795 10.47 3.19 5.16
CA GLY A 795 11.11 3.82 6.32
C GLY A 795 10.78 5.29 6.55
N ARG A 796 10.35 6.06 5.55
CA ARG A 796 10.06 7.52 5.67
C ARG A 796 8.61 7.82 6.01
N PHE A 797 8.00 6.98 6.85
CA PHE A 797 6.62 7.10 7.33
C PHE A 797 6.32 8.48 7.94
N ASN A 798 5.49 9.26 7.22
CA ASN A 798 5.05 10.61 7.61
C ASN A 798 3.63 10.60 8.20
N LYS A 799 2.61 10.24 7.39
CA LYS A 799 1.20 10.27 7.80
C LYS A 799 0.49 8.93 7.72
N ASN A 800 0.80 8.13 6.72
CA ASN A 800 0.06 6.94 6.33
C ASN A 800 0.95 5.95 5.58
N LEU A 801 0.67 4.65 5.76
CA LEU A 801 1.14 3.60 4.85
C LEU A 801 0.26 3.63 3.60
N VAL A 802 0.87 3.75 2.42
CA VAL A 802 0.19 3.57 1.15
C VAL A 802 0.31 2.11 0.75
N LEU A 803 -0.82 1.45 0.51
CA LEU A 803 -0.88 0.11 -0.06
C LEU A 803 -1.38 0.21 -1.49
N GLN A 804 -0.58 -0.26 -2.45
CA GLN A 804 -0.86 -0.19 -3.89
C GLN A 804 -1.05 -1.60 -4.46
N GLY A 805 -1.64 -1.71 -5.66
CA GLY A 805 -2.05 -2.99 -6.24
C GLY A 805 -3.33 -3.58 -5.65
N VAL A 806 -4.04 -2.84 -4.79
CA VAL A 806 -5.21 -3.33 -4.04
C VAL A 806 -6.39 -3.76 -4.94
N GLY A 807 -6.43 -3.30 -6.20
CA GLY A 807 -7.38 -3.72 -7.22
C GLY A 807 -6.98 -4.96 -8.02
N SER A 808 -5.80 -5.54 -7.77
CA SER A 808 -5.33 -6.77 -8.44
C SER A 808 -5.98 -8.06 -7.92
N SER A 809 -6.71 -7.99 -6.80
CA SER A 809 -7.43 -9.11 -6.18
C SER A 809 -8.58 -8.59 -5.31
N SER A 810 -9.68 -9.35 -5.21
CA SER A 810 -10.76 -9.10 -4.25
C SER A 810 -10.41 -9.53 -2.81
N TRP A 811 -9.31 -10.24 -2.61
CA TRP A 811 -8.78 -10.67 -1.30
C TRP A 811 -8.30 -9.49 -0.44
N TRP A 812 -7.69 -8.48 -1.07
CA TRP A 812 -6.89 -7.48 -0.36
C TRP A 812 -7.62 -6.65 0.70
N PRO A 813 -8.84 -6.12 0.49
CA PRO A 813 -9.49 -5.28 1.50
C PRO A 813 -9.67 -5.97 2.87
N ARG A 814 -10.07 -7.25 2.85
CA ARG A 814 -10.29 -8.05 4.07
C ARG A 814 -8.98 -8.40 4.77
N GLU A 815 -7.97 -8.77 4.01
CA GLU A 815 -6.64 -9.10 4.52
C GLU A 815 -5.98 -7.86 5.15
N ILE A 816 -6.07 -6.71 4.48
CA ILE A 816 -5.56 -5.42 4.99
C ILE A 816 -6.23 -5.04 6.31
N GLU A 817 -7.55 -5.20 6.43
CA GLU A 817 -8.26 -4.98 7.70
C GLU A 817 -7.71 -5.90 8.81
N GLN A 818 -7.75 -7.21 8.58
CA GLN A 818 -7.37 -8.20 9.59
C GLN A 818 -5.94 -7.98 10.07
N ARG A 819 -4.97 -7.75 9.18
CA ARG A 819 -3.56 -7.59 9.55
C ARG A 819 -3.22 -6.20 10.10
N ASN A 820 -4.11 -5.21 9.92
CA ASN A 820 -4.00 -3.93 10.60
C ASN A 820 -4.70 -3.89 11.97
N ALA A 821 -5.66 -4.78 12.24
CA ALA A 821 -6.35 -4.87 13.53
C ALA A 821 -5.41 -4.92 14.77
N PRO A 822 -4.29 -5.69 14.78
CA PRO A 822 -3.31 -5.62 15.87
C PRO A 822 -2.50 -4.30 15.89
N LEU A 823 -2.13 -3.76 14.73
CA LEU A 823 -1.11 -2.70 14.60
C LEU A 823 -1.66 -1.27 14.64
N GLY A 824 -2.85 -1.01 14.08
CA GLY A 824 -3.45 0.31 14.06
C GLY A 824 -2.73 1.34 13.20
N LEU A 825 -2.06 0.94 12.13
CA LEU A 825 -1.46 1.87 11.17
C LEU A 825 -2.55 2.67 10.45
N PRO A 826 -2.37 4.00 10.26
CA PRO A 826 -3.17 4.74 9.30
C PRO A 826 -2.78 4.27 7.89
N ILE A 827 -3.69 3.57 7.21
CA ILE A 827 -3.49 2.99 5.86
C ILE A 827 -4.28 3.80 4.83
N THR A 828 -3.75 3.89 3.61
CA THR A 828 -4.45 4.43 2.44
C THR A 828 -4.24 3.51 1.25
N THR A 829 -5.34 2.98 0.71
CA THR A 829 -5.29 2.01 -0.40
C THR A 829 -5.37 2.70 -1.75
N GLN A 830 -4.55 2.26 -2.69
CA GLN A 830 -4.60 2.61 -4.11
C GLN A 830 -4.86 1.34 -4.91
N SER A 831 -5.88 1.38 -5.78
CA SER A 831 -6.28 0.18 -6.52
C SER A 831 -5.24 -0.24 -7.57
N ASP A 832 -4.64 0.71 -8.29
CA ASP A 832 -3.80 0.41 -9.46
C ASP A 832 -2.58 -0.47 -9.13
N ALA A 833 -2.27 -1.37 -10.05
CA ALA A 833 -1.18 -2.35 -10.00
C ALA A 833 -0.12 -2.14 -11.11
N HIS A 834 -0.27 -1.11 -11.96
CA HIS A 834 0.71 -0.73 -12.99
C HIS A 834 1.79 0.22 -12.43
N LEU A 835 2.45 -0.24 -11.36
CA LEU A 835 3.44 0.51 -10.58
C LEU A 835 4.79 0.63 -11.31
N ALA A 836 5.66 1.53 -10.85
CA ALA A 836 7.06 1.62 -11.28
C ALA A 836 7.97 0.98 -10.23
N THR A 837 7.83 -0.34 -10.06
CA THR A 837 8.58 -1.21 -9.12
C THR A 837 8.36 -2.68 -9.54
N ASP A 838 9.14 -3.62 -8.99
CA ASP A 838 9.16 -5.04 -9.39
C ASP A 838 7.79 -5.73 -9.39
N SER A 839 6.85 -5.26 -8.57
CA SER A 839 5.44 -5.69 -8.57
C SER A 839 4.81 -5.76 -9.97
N THR A 840 5.13 -4.81 -10.85
CA THR A 840 4.54 -4.75 -12.20
C THR A 840 4.99 -5.89 -13.09
N THR A 841 6.21 -6.41 -12.88
CA THR A 841 6.68 -7.60 -13.59
C THR A 841 5.76 -8.78 -13.29
N PHE A 842 5.40 -9.01 -12.02
CA PHE A 842 4.52 -10.11 -11.62
C PHE A 842 3.06 -9.88 -12.01
N TYR A 843 2.55 -8.66 -11.79
CA TYR A 843 1.18 -8.29 -12.16
C TYR A 843 0.94 -8.45 -13.67
N THR A 844 1.85 -7.97 -14.52
CA THR A 844 1.73 -8.14 -15.99
C THR A 844 1.86 -9.61 -16.44
N ARG A 845 2.44 -10.51 -15.62
CA ARG A 845 2.41 -11.97 -15.83
C ARG A 845 1.14 -12.66 -15.31
N GLY A 846 0.21 -11.92 -14.70
CA GLY A 846 -1.11 -12.42 -14.28
C GLY A 846 -1.13 -13.00 -12.87
N ILE A 847 -0.37 -12.41 -11.95
CA ILE A 847 -0.27 -12.76 -10.53
C ILE A 847 -0.80 -11.55 -9.72
N PRO A 848 -1.62 -11.73 -8.67
CA PRO A 848 -2.06 -10.61 -7.85
C PRO A 848 -0.92 -10.06 -6.98
N THR A 849 -0.91 -8.74 -6.73
CA THR A 849 0.19 -8.04 -6.09
C THR A 849 -0.27 -7.02 -5.05
N LEU A 850 0.54 -6.84 -4.01
CA LEU A 850 0.34 -5.81 -2.98
C LEU A 850 1.68 -5.14 -2.66
N ASN A 851 1.80 -3.85 -2.95
CA ASN A 851 3.00 -3.05 -2.68
C ASN A 851 2.80 -2.17 -1.44
N ALA A 852 3.77 -2.17 -0.52
CA ALA A 852 3.81 -1.28 0.63
C ALA A 852 4.80 -0.13 0.41
N PHE A 853 4.32 1.10 0.60
CA PHE A 853 5.02 2.34 0.24
C PHE A 853 4.70 3.46 1.25
N THR A 854 5.67 4.26 1.71
CA THR A 854 5.41 5.37 2.66
C THR A 854 5.40 6.77 2.05
N GLY A 855 5.71 6.90 0.75
CA GLY A 855 5.58 8.13 -0.01
C GLY A 855 6.92 8.76 -0.40
N ALA A 856 7.01 9.24 -1.64
CA ALA A 856 8.20 9.93 -2.14
C ALA A 856 8.50 11.22 -1.35
N HIS A 857 9.79 11.45 -1.07
CA HIS A 857 10.28 12.58 -0.28
C HIS A 857 11.36 13.39 -1.01
N GLU A 858 11.81 14.47 -0.38
CA GLU A 858 12.81 15.38 -0.94
C GLU A 858 14.15 14.68 -1.23
N ASP A 859 14.60 13.78 -0.33
CA ASP A 859 15.84 13.00 -0.49
C ASP A 859 15.76 11.80 -1.45
N TYR A 860 14.58 11.41 -1.96
CA TYR A 860 14.47 10.25 -2.86
C TYR A 860 15.36 10.42 -4.10
N HIS A 861 16.16 9.41 -4.45
CA HIS A 861 17.18 9.50 -5.50
C HIS A 861 18.24 10.60 -5.27
N MET A 862 18.59 10.90 -4.02
CA MET A 862 19.66 11.83 -3.63
C MET A 862 20.74 11.18 -2.75
N PRO A 863 21.97 11.73 -2.71
CA PRO A 863 23.01 11.38 -1.72
C PRO A 863 22.57 11.51 -0.25
N SER A 864 21.52 12.29 0.00
CA SER A 864 20.98 12.60 1.31
C SER A 864 19.92 11.61 1.81
N ASP A 865 19.62 10.53 1.09
CA ASP A 865 18.76 9.46 1.61
C ASP A 865 19.53 8.54 2.57
N THR A 866 19.69 9.00 3.82
CA THR A 866 20.60 8.45 4.82
C THR A 866 19.87 7.88 6.05
N ALA A 867 20.47 6.87 6.69
CA ALA A 867 19.81 6.08 7.72
C ALA A 867 19.36 6.86 8.98
N ASP A 868 19.94 8.03 9.25
CA ASP A 868 19.51 8.93 10.34
C ASP A 868 18.10 9.51 10.13
N LYS A 869 17.56 9.46 8.91
CA LYS A 869 16.26 10.02 8.53
C LYS A 869 15.08 9.04 8.61
N ILE A 870 15.35 7.78 8.96
CA ILE A 870 14.40 6.68 8.94
C ILE A 870 13.58 6.62 10.24
N ASN A 871 12.27 6.47 10.09
CA ASN A 871 11.33 6.25 11.19
C ASN A 871 11.30 4.75 11.54
N PHE A 872 12.33 4.27 12.24
CA PHE A 872 12.53 2.84 12.53
C PHE A 872 11.32 2.18 13.23
N ASP A 873 10.64 2.91 14.12
CA ASP A 873 9.44 2.42 14.83
C ASP A 873 8.29 2.12 13.85
N LYS A 874 8.11 2.96 12.82
CA LYS A 874 7.11 2.73 11.78
C LYS A 874 7.58 1.78 10.70
N ALA A 875 8.87 1.76 10.36
CA ALA A 875 9.44 0.79 9.44
C ALA A 875 9.21 -0.65 9.96
N ALA A 876 9.49 -0.89 11.25
CA ALA A 876 9.20 -2.16 11.92
C ALA A 876 7.70 -2.50 11.91
N GLN A 877 6.81 -1.53 12.12
CA GLN A 877 5.35 -1.77 12.04
C GLN A 877 4.87 -2.08 10.61
N VAL A 878 5.45 -1.46 9.58
CA VAL A 878 5.12 -1.78 8.17
C VAL A 878 5.65 -3.17 7.79
N ALA A 879 6.87 -3.52 8.18
CA ALA A 879 7.41 -4.87 8.01
C ALA A 879 6.55 -5.91 8.76
N LYS A 880 6.11 -5.61 10.00
CA LYS A 880 5.19 -6.47 10.76
C LYS A 880 3.83 -6.64 10.09
N PHE A 881 3.28 -5.58 9.48
CA PHE A 881 2.05 -5.66 8.68
C PHE A 881 2.22 -6.58 7.47
N MET A 882 3.26 -6.38 6.66
CA MET A 882 3.52 -7.21 5.48
C MET A 882 3.87 -8.65 5.85
N GLY A 883 4.56 -8.86 6.98
CA GLY A 883 4.78 -10.18 7.56
C GLY A 883 3.47 -10.86 7.98
N LEU A 884 2.55 -10.13 8.62
CA LEU A 884 1.23 -10.66 9.00
C LEU A 884 0.38 -11.05 7.78
N VAL A 885 0.44 -10.30 6.67
CA VAL A 885 -0.18 -10.65 5.37
C VAL A 885 0.48 -11.91 4.79
N THR A 886 1.82 -11.94 4.72
CA THR A 886 2.59 -13.12 4.26
C THR A 886 2.20 -14.38 5.05
N ARG A 887 2.11 -14.25 6.38
CA ARG A 887 1.69 -15.30 7.31
C ARG A 887 0.30 -15.80 6.98
N SER A 888 -0.69 -14.91 6.83
CA SER A 888 -2.08 -15.25 6.53
C SER A 888 -2.20 -16.11 5.27
N LEU A 889 -1.67 -15.60 4.14
CA LEU A 889 -1.66 -16.29 2.86
C LEU A 889 -0.95 -17.65 2.95
N SER A 890 0.09 -17.76 3.78
CA SER A 890 0.85 -19.01 3.94
C SER A 890 0.07 -20.11 4.67
N THR A 891 -0.92 -19.73 5.50
CA THR A 891 -1.74 -20.63 6.32
C THR A 891 -3.03 -21.10 5.66
N THR A 892 -3.35 -20.63 4.45
CA THR A 892 -4.53 -21.03 3.67
C THR A 892 -4.18 -21.82 2.40
N PHE A 893 -5.06 -22.71 1.97
CA PHE A 893 -4.96 -23.43 0.68
C PHE A 893 -5.50 -22.60 -0.50
N ASP A 894 -6.48 -21.73 -0.27
CA ASP A 894 -6.98 -20.80 -1.28
C ASP A 894 -5.96 -19.70 -1.54
N ALA A 895 -5.82 -19.27 -2.79
CA ALA A 895 -4.95 -18.17 -3.19
C ALA A 895 -5.79 -16.94 -3.58
N PRO A 896 -5.25 -15.72 -3.45
CA PRO A 896 -5.87 -14.52 -3.98
C PRO A 896 -6.20 -14.65 -5.48
N ASP A 897 -7.35 -14.13 -5.88
CA ASP A 897 -7.78 -14.07 -7.28
C ASP A 897 -7.00 -13.01 -8.06
N TYR A 898 -6.73 -13.25 -9.35
CA TYR A 898 -6.15 -12.23 -10.23
C TYR A 898 -7.25 -11.45 -10.95
N ILE A 899 -7.32 -10.15 -10.68
CA ILE A 899 -8.18 -9.18 -11.36
C ILE A 899 -7.34 -8.36 -12.34
N ALA A 900 -7.69 -8.43 -13.63
CA ALA A 900 -7.08 -7.60 -14.66
C ALA A 900 -7.69 -6.19 -14.64
N MET A 901 -6.93 -5.21 -14.16
CA MET A 901 -7.29 -3.80 -14.20
C MET A 901 -7.00 -3.18 -15.58
N GLU A 902 -7.77 -2.17 -15.96
CA GLU A 902 -7.35 -1.25 -17.03
C GLU A 902 -6.14 -0.43 -16.55
N ALA A 903 -5.14 -0.28 -17.42
CA ALA A 903 -4.02 0.61 -17.14
C ALA A 903 -4.52 2.06 -17.00
N PRO A 904 -4.01 2.83 -16.01
CA PRO A 904 -4.53 4.16 -15.70
C PRO A 904 -4.55 5.09 -16.93
N LYS A 905 -5.63 5.87 -17.06
CA LYS A 905 -5.65 7.03 -17.97
C LYS A 905 -4.78 8.14 -17.36
N ASN A 906 -3.45 8.02 -17.47
CA ASN A 906 -2.46 8.84 -16.75
C ASN A 906 -2.80 10.34 -16.69
N GLN A 907 -3.13 10.79 -15.48
CA GLN A 907 -2.83 12.16 -15.08
C GLN A 907 -1.31 12.25 -14.81
N GLY A 908 -0.64 13.30 -15.29
CA GLY A 908 0.82 13.46 -15.14
C GLY A 908 1.62 13.25 -16.43
N THR A 909 1.62 14.26 -17.31
CA THR A 909 2.76 14.63 -18.17
C THR A 909 3.58 13.53 -18.88
N ARG A 910 2.92 12.69 -19.69
CA ARG A 910 3.43 12.37 -21.04
C ARG A 910 2.59 13.10 -22.10
N THR A 911 2.80 14.41 -22.21
CA THR A 911 2.15 15.28 -23.19
C THR A 911 2.53 14.89 -24.63
N GLY A 912 1.53 14.63 -25.49
CA GLY A 912 1.72 14.68 -26.95
C GLY A 912 1.03 13.58 -27.78
N LEU A 913 0.78 12.39 -27.22
CA LEU A 913 0.25 11.25 -27.99
C LEU A 913 -1.27 11.10 -27.87
N ARG A 914 -1.99 11.85 -28.72
CA ARG A 914 -3.45 11.75 -28.92
C ARG A 914 -3.88 10.42 -29.56
N VAL A 915 -3.00 9.82 -30.36
CA VAL A 915 -3.30 8.65 -31.19
C VAL A 915 -3.07 7.35 -30.42
N TYR A 916 -4.01 6.41 -30.55
CA TYR A 916 -3.98 5.09 -29.95
C TYR A 916 -4.05 3.98 -31.01
N LEU A 917 -3.13 3.01 -30.94
CA LEU A 917 -3.19 1.76 -31.72
C LEU A 917 -3.48 0.52 -30.86
N GLY A 918 -3.30 0.57 -29.54
CA GLY A 918 -3.49 -0.59 -28.66
C GLY A 918 -2.42 -1.66 -28.76
N THR A 919 -1.27 -1.37 -29.37
CA THR A 919 -0.04 -2.17 -29.26
C THR A 919 0.58 -1.99 -27.87
N ILE A 920 1.19 -3.04 -27.32
CA ILE A 920 2.02 -2.98 -26.10
C ILE A 920 3.45 -3.33 -26.53
N PRO A 921 4.36 -2.35 -26.57
CA PRO A 921 5.75 -2.62 -26.92
C PRO A 921 6.46 -3.49 -25.90
N ASP A 922 7.42 -4.28 -26.38
CA ASP A 922 8.46 -4.87 -25.55
C ASP A 922 9.58 -3.84 -25.33
N TYR A 923 9.96 -3.55 -24.09
CA TYR A 923 10.99 -2.57 -23.76
C TYR A 923 12.37 -3.20 -23.50
N ALA A 924 12.47 -4.52 -23.37
CA ALA A 924 13.70 -5.25 -23.07
C ALA A 924 14.42 -5.78 -24.33
N GLN A 925 14.22 -5.13 -25.48
CA GLN A 925 14.74 -5.60 -26.77
C GLN A 925 16.25 -5.32 -26.94
N GLY A 926 16.99 -6.33 -27.40
CA GLY A 926 18.31 -6.16 -28.01
C GLY A 926 18.23 -5.65 -29.46
N ASP A 927 19.30 -5.86 -30.25
CA ASP A 927 19.49 -5.35 -31.62
C ASP A 927 18.57 -5.99 -32.70
N ILE A 928 17.25 -5.92 -32.50
CA ILE A 928 16.22 -6.31 -33.46
C ILE A 928 15.75 -5.06 -34.22
N LYS A 929 15.76 -5.13 -35.55
CA LYS A 929 15.29 -4.05 -36.44
C LYS A 929 13.76 -3.96 -36.43
N GLY A 930 13.21 -3.10 -35.57
CA GLY A 930 11.77 -2.80 -35.47
C GLY A 930 11.30 -2.57 -34.04
N VAL A 931 10.05 -2.92 -33.76
CA VAL A 931 9.48 -2.98 -32.39
C VAL A 931 8.71 -4.27 -32.20
N LYS A 932 9.31 -5.26 -31.52
CA LYS A 932 8.60 -6.42 -30.97
C LYS A 932 7.48 -5.95 -30.03
N LEU A 933 6.33 -6.61 -30.12
CA LEU A 933 5.19 -6.39 -29.24
C LEU A 933 5.14 -7.47 -28.17
N SER A 934 5.22 -7.07 -26.90
CA SER A 934 4.94 -7.93 -25.75
C SER A 934 3.44 -8.30 -25.70
N GLY A 935 2.57 -7.41 -26.18
CA GLY A 935 1.13 -7.65 -26.24
C GLY A 935 0.37 -6.73 -27.19
N VAL A 936 -0.93 -7.00 -27.32
CA VAL A 936 -1.88 -6.15 -28.04
C VAL A 936 -3.19 -6.12 -27.25
N SER A 937 -3.74 -4.93 -27.00
CA SER A 937 -5.04 -4.73 -26.38
C SER A 937 -6.14 -5.36 -27.23
N PRO A 938 -6.94 -6.32 -26.71
CA PRO A 938 -7.95 -7.04 -27.49
C PRO A 938 -9.00 -6.15 -28.18
N VAL A 939 -9.28 -4.98 -27.61
CA VAL A 939 -10.23 -4.00 -28.14
C VAL A 939 -9.58 -2.90 -29.00
N GLY A 940 -8.25 -2.86 -29.05
CA GLY A 940 -7.47 -1.81 -29.73
C GLY A 940 -7.46 -1.94 -31.26
N PRO A 941 -7.17 -0.84 -31.99
CA PRO A 941 -7.04 -0.86 -33.45
C PRO A 941 -6.08 -1.92 -34.01
N ALA A 942 -4.98 -2.21 -33.32
CA ALA A 942 -4.00 -3.21 -33.74
C ALA A 942 -4.55 -4.64 -33.69
N ALA A 943 -5.31 -5.02 -32.66
CA ALA A 943 -6.00 -6.32 -32.62
C ALA A 943 -7.06 -6.42 -33.73
N LYS A 944 -7.81 -5.34 -33.97
CA LYS A 944 -8.78 -5.22 -35.08
C LYS A 944 -8.12 -5.31 -36.47
N ALA A 945 -6.87 -4.85 -36.60
CA ALA A 945 -6.05 -4.98 -37.79
C ALA A 945 -5.36 -6.35 -37.94
N GLY A 946 -5.48 -7.26 -36.97
CA GLY A 946 -4.85 -8.58 -37.00
C GLY A 946 -3.38 -8.62 -36.57
N VAL A 947 -2.90 -7.58 -35.87
CA VAL A 947 -1.60 -7.56 -35.18
C VAL A 947 -1.67 -8.41 -33.92
N LYS A 948 -0.58 -9.09 -33.56
CA LYS A 948 -0.47 -10.05 -32.46
C LYS A 948 0.69 -9.72 -31.51
N SER A 949 0.69 -10.33 -30.32
CA SER A 949 1.92 -10.45 -29.51
C SER A 949 2.98 -11.24 -30.28
N GLY A 950 4.26 -10.90 -30.11
CA GLY A 950 5.38 -11.46 -30.86
C GLY A 950 5.66 -10.81 -32.22
N ASP A 951 4.71 -10.07 -32.80
CA ASP A 951 4.92 -9.30 -34.04
C ASP A 951 5.99 -8.22 -33.83
N ILE A 952 6.86 -8.00 -34.83
CA ILE A 952 7.87 -6.94 -34.83
C ILE A 952 7.47 -5.86 -35.86
N ILE A 953 7.06 -4.68 -35.41
CA ILE A 953 6.68 -3.57 -36.31
C ILE A 953 7.93 -3.03 -37.02
N THR A 954 7.96 -3.11 -38.35
CA THR A 954 9.07 -2.59 -39.18
C THR A 954 8.71 -1.36 -39.99
N LYS A 955 7.41 -1.08 -40.22
CA LYS A 955 6.94 0.12 -40.91
C LYS A 955 5.57 0.56 -40.40
N LEU A 956 5.33 1.87 -40.32
CA LEU A 956 4.05 2.46 -39.95
C LEU A 956 3.78 3.69 -40.84
N GLY A 957 2.67 3.63 -41.59
CA GLY A 957 2.46 4.49 -42.75
C GLY A 957 3.61 4.36 -43.75
N GLU A 958 4.10 5.49 -44.26
CA GLU A 958 5.25 5.54 -45.16
C GLU A 958 6.60 5.47 -44.41
N LYS A 959 6.61 5.57 -43.07
CA LYS A 959 7.81 5.70 -42.24
C LYS A 959 8.35 4.34 -41.79
N ASP A 960 9.64 4.10 -41.99
CA ASP A 960 10.32 2.89 -41.50
C ASP A 960 10.66 2.98 -40.01
N ILE A 961 10.38 1.92 -39.26
CA ILE A 961 10.54 1.81 -37.81
C ILE A 961 11.74 0.91 -37.54
N GLN A 962 12.77 1.40 -36.84
CA GLN A 962 13.95 0.61 -36.45
C GLN A 962 13.97 0.29 -34.95
N ASN A 963 13.28 1.08 -34.11
CA ASN A 963 13.29 1.00 -32.66
C ASN A 963 12.01 1.63 -32.05
N ILE A 964 11.87 1.55 -30.72
CA ILE A 964 10.71 2.05 -29.95
C ILE A 964 10.51 3.58 -30.03
N TYR A 965 11.57 4.36 -30.17
CA TYR A 965 11.47 5.82 -30.30
C TYR A 965 10.94 6.21 -31.67
N ASP A 966 11.41 5.56 -32.75
CA ASP A 966 10.85 5.74 -34.10
C ASP A 966 9.33 5.52 -34.10
N TYR A 967 8.87 4.42 -33.48
CA TYR A 967 7.46 4.10 -33.34
C TYR A 967 6.70 5.19 -32.57
N THR A 968 7.24 5.60 -31.42
CA THR A 968 6.66 6.65 -30.55
C THR A 968 6.53 8.00 -31.28
N TYR A 969 7.48 8.37 -32.13
CA TYR A 969 7.41 9.60 -32.91
C TYR A 969 6.43 9.51 -34.09
N VAL A 970 6.46 8.42 -34.87
CA VAL A 970 5.55 8.24 -36.02
C VAL A 970 4.09 8.15 -35.55
N MET A 971 3.84 7.55 -34.38
CA MET A 971 2.53 7.58 -33.71
C MET A 971 1.98 9.00 -33.50
N GLY A 972 2.83 10.01 -33.32
CA GLY A 972 2.44 11.42 -33.19
C GLY A 972 2.07 12.11 -34.50
N GLU A 973 2.47 11.55 -35.66
CA GLU A 973 2.13 12.08 -36.98
C GLU A 973 0.78 11.54 -37.53
N LEU A 974 0.29 10.44 -36.96
CA LEU A 974 -0.93 9.75 -37.40
C LEU A 974 -2.21 10.57 -37.18
N LYS A 975 -3.23 10.33 -38.01
CA LYS A 975 -4.56 10.95 -37.88
C LYS A 975 -5.59 9.91 -37.45
N ILE A 976 -6.29 10.21 -36.36
CA ILE A 976 -7.40 9.40 -35.84
C ILE A 976 -8.48 9.27 -36.90
N GLY A 977 -9.02 8.06 -37.07
CA GLY A 977 -10.06 7.75 -38.04
C GLY A 977 -9.58 7.67 -39.50
N LYS A 978 -8.31 7.99 -39.81
CA LYS A 978 -7.75 7.82 -41.15
C LYS A 978 -6.98 6.50 -41.23
N GLU A 979 -7.44 5.58 -42.08
CA GLU A 979 -6.73 4.33 -42.37
C GLU A 979 -5.28 4.58 -42.85
N THR A 980 -4.36 3.74 -42.38
CA THR A 980 -2.96 3.70 -42.78
C THR A 980 -2.46 2.25 -42.81
N THR A 981 -1.23 2.05 -43.29
CA THR A 981 -0.58 0.74 -43.35
C THR A 981 0.29 0.50 -42.12
N ILE A 982 0.35 -0.73 -41.62
CA ILE A 982 1.38 -1.20 -40.69
C ILE A 982 1.99 -2.49 -41.26
N ILE A 983 3.32 -2.57 -41.27
CA ILE A 983 4.05 -3.78 -41.66
C ILE A 983 4.72 -4.36 -40.42
N VAL A 984 4.43 -5.62 -40.15
CA VAL A 984 5.03 -6.40 -39.07
C VAL A 984 5.82 -7.57 -39.65
N GLN A 985 6.92 -7.97 -39.01
CA GLN A 985 7.43 -9.33 -39.17
C GLN A 985 6.72 -10.26 -38.19
N ARG A 986 6.27 -11.40 -38.73
CA ARG A 986 5.70 -12.54 -38.02
C ARG A 986 6.35 -13.79 -38.57
N ASP A 987 6.89 -14.64 -37.70
CA ASP A 987 7.60 -15.88 -38.08
C ASP A 987 8.68 -15.67 -39.15
N GLY A 988 9.41 -14.54 -39.06
CA GLY A 988 10.45 -14.12 -40.01
C GLY A 988 9.95 -13.59 -41.37
N LYS A 989 8.64 -13.41 -41.56
CA LYS A 989 8.02 -12.95 -42.81
C LYS A 989 7.31 -11.61 -42.64
N PRO A 990 7.42 -10.66 -43.60
CA PRO A 990 6.64 -9.43 -43.56
C PRO A 990 5.15 -9.71 -43.82
N VAL A 991 4.29 -9.09 -43.00
CA VAL A 991 2.84 -9.09 -43.14
C VAL A 991 2.39 -7.64 -43.17
N GLU A 992 1.77 -7.22 -44.28
CA GLU A 992 1.18 -5.89 -44.42
C GLU A 992 -0.29 -5.92 -43.97
N LEU A 993 -0.66 -4.98 -43.10
CA LEU A 993 -1.98 -4.87 -42.50
C LEU A 993 -2.50 -3.44 -42.60
N LYS A 994 -3.82 -3.28 -42.78
CA LYS A 994 -4.51 -1.99 -42.72
C LYS A 994 -4.95 -1.69 -41.29
N ILE A 995 -4.65 -0.49 -40.80
CA ILE A 995 -4.96 -0.07 -39.43
C ILE A 995 -5.54 1.35 -39.41
N THR A 996 -6.63 1.54 -38.69
CA THR A 996 -7.30 2.85 -38.53
C THR A 996 -7.07 3.33 -37.10
N PRO A 997 -6.25 4.37 -36.86
CA PRO A 997 -5.88 4.78 -35.52
C PRO A 997 -7.07 5.37 -34.74
N GLY A 998 -7.17 5.05 -33.44
CA GLY A 998 -8.21 5.55 -32.55
C GLY A 998 -7.73 6.73 -31.68
N SER A 999 -8.64 7.33 -30.92
CA SER A 999 -8.28 8.14 -29.75
C SER A 999 -8.04 7.24 -28.53
N ARG A 1000 -7.52 7.82 -27.46
CA ARG A 1000 -7.38 7.16 -26.13
C ARG A 1000 -8.50 7.57 -25.15
N ASP A 1001 -9.39 8.43 -25.62
CA ASP A 1001 -10.54 9.00 -24.91
C ASP A 1001 -11.75 8.05 -24.98
#